data_AF-A0A8J5PY83-F1
#
_entry.id   AF-A0A8J5PY83-F1
#
_cell.length_a   1.000
_cell.length_b   1.000
_cell.length_c   1.000
_cell.angle_alpha   90.00
_cell.angle_beta   90.00
_cell.angle_gamma   90.00
#
_symmetry.space_group_name_H-M   'P 1'
#
loop_
_entity.id
_entity.type
_entity.pdbx_description
1 polymer ?
#
loop_
_entity_poly.entity_id
_entity_poly.type
_entity_poly.pdbx_seq_one_letter_code
_entity_poly.pdbx_strand_id
1 'polypeptide(L)'
;MTKFKDDPETTQQGIYIENGSGGFLSDLYFVGGKFGAYMGNQQFTASGLYFEEAETAIQIHWDWGWTMQNIVVDNCKTGLTIVGGAGGPMSTGQGIGSLHLTDLRFHYVNVAVSTSVMSDNSTALLLSNSGFYNVDTIVQDTFKNQVLIRGGKGTVNVDTWGFGRVTSANGTAAFHNGVNLDSPVRNDSLVTGGRKQFFTRRRPKYDDLGFSQILDAKADGAKGDGTTDDTAVLNHLLSAAANMSAIVYVPFGVYIITDTVEIPVGLRVIGQAWPQIMATSSRSADALKPRVAVRVGLPGQVGVIEVQNMMVTVKGATAGAIMMEWNVHESSQGSAGLWDTHFRVGGAAGTDLTAKDCPKLSGKVNPNCVAASLMLYLTPDSSGYFKNVWMWTADHDFDTADQIQVDIYLSGAENVVIGLIQTETPYFQSSLQAPAPFKPGVFPNDPEFHNCTKTSKSCAMAWALCIIDSSAVHSCLNSGRNDCQDKIFYTEQSYDVWVQNLVTLGSIEMASPLNGVPTLGKPNRNGFASSILAWLGGSKNITGQRNFEGYRIHSELTIGIEEFSEACQNALTALVRCDNVTSECRSAAYHGILPIEVDVDSICDKDCAEAISDWLSAVDTYCGDSKWENGAAAGVMGSFISYGINETCQTDKKTGKYCNDVILGFSNSGSLESMANSELCSDCYVGRLKMMQASPFSYYRKEPYYQNALKAAVSRCPLSNQPRSAKDSPFPSETTEDAICLSDVKYVTQSGDTCDSLALKYSVSSAAIFIGNPDILDCNNIDPGVSICLPLQCSTYKLETDDTCMSVAIATGLQPDTIRLLNPWIHELCCNIQTATETLGRVICTTTPGGKYEHDVNSTNSDPAYSEYADKSVLPPKGATIAQGTTEYCGRWYTVQKGDDCARVLVQHHISLLLFTSANPSVSQDTCSSDLIPGQTYCVGPTKDAFVDRTPIPPYWRYGCYARQQDTGNHSVLIFDEVNHVKPMSIVACQSYCLSYSWYVFGLQNGDSCLCDSRLRMDSRLVDDSKCNIHCNGNTTNLCGGSDAVQVFSDESLLRVEHTSLGCFIQNDSKHVLDGETIDEKDMSVEKCASICTINKKSDFFSLSEGSICTCGQKVATWAKKTDAGECNVKCIDQMGDTCGGKGRAEVHTTKTKNAIAT
;
A
#
# COMPACT_ATOMS: atom_id res chain seq x y z
N MET A 1 37.77 -44.03 -35.44
CA MET A 1 36.40 -44.44 -35.07
C MET A 1 35.46 -43.70 -36.01
N THR A 2 34.32 -44.28 -36.39
CA THR A 2 33.17 -43.50 -36.88
C THR A 2 32.75 -42.51 -35.79
N LYS A 3 32.18 -41.35 -36.14
CA LYS A 3 31.47 -40.54 -35.13
C LYS A 3 30.20 -41.28 -34.73
N PHE A 4 29.70 -41.06 -33.52
CA PHE A 4 28.52 -41.78 -33.02
C PHE A 4 27.24 -41.53 -33.84
N LYS A 5 27.15 -40.42 -34.61
CA LYS A 5 26.07 -40.16 -35.58
C LYS A 5 26.25 -40.78 -36.96
N ASP A 6 27.46 -41.24 -37.28
CA ASP A 6 27.79 -41.88 -38.55
C ASP A 6 27.59 -43.41 -38.48
N ASP A 7 27.21 -43.93 -37.31
CA ASP A 7 26.86 -45.34 -37.08
C ASP A 7 25.32 -45.51 -37.06
N PRO A 8 24.69 -45.97 -38.17
CA PRO A 8 23.23 -46.09 -38.25
C PRO A 8 22.65 -47.20 -37.36
N GLU A 9 23.48 -48.12 -36.86
CA GLU A 9 23.07 -49.19 -35.95
C GLU A 9 23.16 -48.77 -34.47
N THR A 10 23.52 -47.51 -34.18
CA THR A 10 23.60 -47.03 -32.80
C THR A 10 22.24 -47.10 -32.08
N THR A 11 22.30 -47.59 -30.85
CA THR A 11 21.16 -47.76 -29.93
C THR A 11 21.34 -47.01 -28.61
N GLN A 12 22.46 -46.29 -28.44
CA GLN A 12 22.78 -45.56 -27.22
C GLN A 12 21.79 -44.43 -26.95
N GLN A 13 21.45 -44.22 -25.68
CA GLN A 13 20.57 -43.16 -25.20
C GLN A 13 21.21 -42.51 -23.96
N GLY A 14 21.18 -41.18 -23.86
CA GLY A 14 21.75 -40.46 -22.69
C GLY A 14 20.83 -40.52 -21.46
N ILE A 15 19.57 -40.13 -21.65
CA ILE A 15 18.48 -40.31 -20.67
C ILE A 15 17.39 -41.17 -21.31
N TYR A 16 16.83 -42.09 -20.51
CA TYR A 16 15.59 -42.80 -20.80
C TYR A 16 14.62 -42.57 -19.63
N ILE A 17 13.40 -42.11 -19.93
CA ILE A 17 12.29 -42.00 -18.97
C ILE A 17 11.05 -42.58 -19.65
N GLU A 18 10.49 -43.66 -19.12
CA GLU A 18 9.27 -44.29 -19.66
C GLU A 18 7.97 -43.72 -19.07
N ASN A 19 7.99 -43.29 -17.81
CA ASN A 19 6.87 -42.65 -17.12
C ASN A 19 7.33 -41.83 -15.89
N GLY A 20 6.37 -41.26 -15.17
CA GLY A 20 6.56 -40.62 -13.86
C GLY A 20 5.58 -39.46 -13.65
N SER A 21 5.68 -38.81 -12.50
CA SER A 21 5.20 -37.44 -12.28
C SER A 21 6.44 -36.60 -11.94
N GLY A 22 6.91 -35.83 -12.92
CA GLY A 22 8.25 -35.27 -12.96
C GLY A 22 8.35 -33.84 -12.41
N GLY A 23 9.58 -33.48 -12.06
CA GLY A 23 9.95 -32.16 -11.56
C GLY A 23 10.89 -31.44 -12.51
N PHE A 24 12.18 -31.36 -12.15
CA PHE A 24 13.13 -30.41 -12.75
C PHE A 24 14.44 -31.05 -13.25
N LEU A 25 14.88 -30.68 -14.46
CA LEU A 25 16.14 -31.09 -15.10
C LEU A 25 16.91 -29.84 -15.55
N SER A 26 18.21 -29.73 -15.24
CA SER A 26 19.03 -28.66 -15.83
C SER A 26 20.52 -28.95 -15.96
N ASP A 27 21.16 -28.12 -16.78
CA ASP A 27 22.62 -27.94 -16.83
C ASP A 27 23.41 -29.19 -17.28
N LEU A 28 22.77 -30.06 -18.07
CA LEU A 28 23.34 -31.29 -18.63
C LEU A 28 23.90 -31.08 -20.05
N TYR A 29 24.91 -31.87 -20.39
CA TYR A 29 25.60 -31.87 -21.69
C TYR A 29 25.60 -33.29 -22.27
N PHE A 30 25.05 -33.46 -23.47
CA PHE A 30 24.90 -34.75 -24.15
C PHE A 30 25.72 -34.77 -25.44
N VAL A 31 26.45 -35.86 -25.71
CA VAL A 31 27.29 -36.03 -26.91
C VAL A 31 27.00 -37.37 -27.57
N GLY A 32 26.58 -37.34 -28.83
CA GLY A 32 26.35 -38.53 -29.63
C GLY A 32 25.10 -39.33 -29.24
N GLY A 33 25.10 -40.61 -29.62
CA GLY A 33 24.00 -41.53 -29.39
C GLY A 33 22.85 -41.40 -30.39
N LYS A 34 21.90 -42.34 -30.30
CA LYS A 34 20.65 -42.32 -31.07
C LYS A 34 19.71 -41.25 -30.54
N PHE A 35 19.60 -41.20 -29.21
CA PHE A 35 18.81 -40.21 -28.48
C PHE A 35 19.69 -39.54 -27.43
N GLY A 36 19.77 -38.21 -27.42
CA GLY A 36 20.31 -37.49 -26.27
C GLY A 36 19.45 -37.75 -25.03
N ALA A 37 18.14 -37.51 -25.17
CA ALA A 37 17.13 -37.90 -24.21
C ALA A 37 15.88 -38.50 -24.89
N TYR A 38 15.37 -39.61 -24.37
CA TYR A 38 14.14 -40.29 -24.80
C TYR A 38 13.18 -40.36 -23.61
N MET A 39 12.13 -39.53 -23.59
CA MET A 39 11.38 -39.24 -22.36
C MET A 39 9.87 -39.23 -22.54
N GLY A 40 9.15 -39.67 -21.52
CA GLY A 40 7.70 -39.55 -21.41
C GLY A 40 7.28 -39.56 -19.94
N ASN A 41 6.47 -38.59 -19.54
CA ASN A 41 6.17 -38.27 -18.14
C ASN A 41 4.95 -37.34 -18.10
N GLN A 42 4.14 -37.37 -17.02
CA GLN A 42 2.99 -36.47 -16.85
C GLN A 42 3.38 -35.01 -17.10
N GLN A 43 4.46 -34.55 -16.47
CA GLN A 43 5.05 -33.25 -16.71
C GLN A 43 6.55 -33.21 -16.44
N PHE A 44 7.22 -32.18 -16.94
CA PHE A 44 8.59 -31.84 -16.57
C PHE A 44 8.92 -30.39 -16.91
N THR A 45 9.82 -29.80 -16.13
CA THR A 45 10.53 -28.56 -16.49
C THR A 45 11.99 -28.87 -16.80
N ALA A 46 12.46 -28.51 -18.00
CA ALA A 46 13.84 -28.70 -18.42
C ALA A 46 14.50 -27.35 -18.78
N SER A 47 15.65 -27.01 -18.20
CA SER A 47 16.31 -25.72 -18.42
C SER A 47 17.82 -25.83 -18.67
N GLY A 48 18.33 -25.19 -19.72
CA GLY A 48 19.78 -25.12 -19.95
C GLY A 48 20.46 -26.44 -20.32
N LEU A 49 19.78 -27.29 -21.10
CA LEU A 49 20.34 -28.54 -21.64
C LEU A 49 21.08 -28.29 -22.97
N TYR A 50 22.20 -28.96 -23.19
CA TYR A 50 22.98 -28.88 -24.44
C TYR A 50 23.15 -30.26 -25.08
N PHE A 51 22.91 -30.37 -26.40
CA PHE A 51 23.04 -31.62 -27.16
C PHE A 51 23.96 -31.44 -28.37
N GLU A 52 24.99 -32.29 -28.50
CA GLU A 52 25.99 -32.27 -29.58
C GLU A 52 26.01 -33.60 -30.35
N GLU A 53 26.04 -33.55 -31.68
CA GLU A 53 26.28 -34.72 -32.56
C GLU A 53 25.39 -35.97 -32.34
N ALA A 54 24.18 -35.83 -31.80
CA ALA A 54 23.21 -36.93 -31.67
C ALA A 54 22.42 -37.19 -32.97
N GLU A 55 21.87 -38.40 -33.16
CA GLU A 55 20.92 -38.62 -34.26
C GLU A 55 19.61 -37.84 -34.01
N THR A 56 19.04 -37.97 -32.82
CA THR A 56 17.94 -37.13 -32.32
C THR A 56 18.34 -36.56 -30.96
N ALA A 57 18.31 -35.24 -30.77
CA ALA A 57 18.67 -34.64 -29.49
C ALA A 57 17.65 -35.00 -28.39
N ILE A 58 16.36 -34.79 -28.66
CA ILE A 58 15.26 -35.12 -27.75
C ILE A 58 14.16 -35.86 -28.52
N GLN A 59 13.66 -36.97 -27.98
CA GLN A 59 12.34 -37.49 -28.34
C GLN A 59 11.44 -37.49 -27.12
N ILE A 60 10.31 -36.78 -27.20
CA ILE A 60 9.20 -36.97 -26.26
C ILE A 60 8.27 -38.02 -26.85
N HIS A 61 7.74 -38.92 -26.01
CA HIS A 61 6.98 -40.08 -26.45
C HIS A 61 5.57 -40.19 -25.84
N TRP A 62 5.34 -39.63 -24.64
CA TRP A 62 4.00 -39.24 -24.14
C TRP A 62 4.13 -38.17 -23.04
N ASP A 63 3.12 -37.33 -22.85
CA ASP A 63 3.00 -36.43 -21.68
C ASP A 63 1.56 -35.95 -21.43
N TRP A 64 1.38 -35.10 -20.40
CA TRP A 64 0.25 -34.16 -20.31
C TRP A 64 0.72 -32.74 -20.64
N GLY A 65 1.83 -32.27 -20.05
CA GLY A 65 2.40 -30.94 -20.33
C GLY A 65 3.87 -30.77 -19.92
N TRP A 66 4.75 -30.31 -20.81
CA TRP A 66 6.15 -29.96 -20.50
C TRP A 66 6.49 -28.51 -20.85
N THR A 67 7.41 -27.93 -20.08
CA THR A 67 8.06 -26.65 -20.40
C THR A 67 9.58 -26.85 -20.53
N MET A 68 10.16 -26.45 -21.66
CA MET A 68 11.60 -26.50 -21.92
C MET A 68 12.17 -25.11 -22.22
N GLN A 69 13.22 -24.72 -21.52
CA GLN A 69 13.83 -23.39 -21.57
C GLN A 69 15.32 -23.49 -21.91
N ASN A 70 15.83 -22.53 -22.70
CA ASN A 70 17.28 -22.35 -22.91
C ASN A 70 17.98 -23.63 -23.43
N ILE A 71 17.29 -24.39 -24.29
CA ILE A 71 17.81 -25.65 -24.86
C ILE A 71 18.69 -25.33 -26.07
N VAL A 72 19.89 -25.92 -26.09
CA VAL A 72 20.86 -25.77 -27.18
C VAL A 72 21.05 -27.11 -27.88
N VAL A 73 21.02 -27.10 -29.21
CA VAL A 73 21.30 -28.28 -30.04
C VAL A 73 22.29 -27.88 -31.13
N ASP A 74 23.35 -28.66 -31.32
CA ASP A 74 24.38 -28.39 -32.33
C ASP A 74 24.74 -29.67 -33.10
N ASN A 75 24.73 -29.57 -34.43
CA ASN A 75 25.30 -30.58 -35.35
C ASN A 75 24.64 -31.99 -35.23
N CYS A 76 23.42 -32.02 -34.70
CA CYS A 76 22.52 -33.17 -34.63
C CYS A 76 21.66 -33.28 -35.91
N LYS A 77 21.24 -34.49 -36.28
CA LYS A 77 20.38 -34.70 -37.47
C LYS A 77 18.94 -34.20 -37.23
N THR A 78 18.34 -34.59 -36.10
CA THR A 78 17.06 -34.09 -35.63
C THR A 78 17.22 -33.43 -34.26
N GLY A 79 16.55 -32.30 -34.03
CA GLY A 79 16.45 -31.66 -32.72
C GLY A 79 15.44 -32.40 -31.83
N LEU A 80 14.19 -31.95 -31.86
CA LEU A 80 13.07 -32.55 -31.15
C LEU A 80 12.20 -33.42 -32.07
N THR A 81 11.88 -34.63 -31.60
CA THR A 81 10.90 -35.54 -32.21
C THR A 81 9.66 -35.66 -31.31
N ILE A 82 8.47 -35.44 -31.89
CA ILE A 82 7.15 -35.44 -31.27
C ILE A 82 6.30 -36.52 -31.98
N VAL A 83 5.95 -37.61 -31.29
CA VAL A 83 5.27 -38.78 -31.91
C VAL A 83 3.89 -39.08 -31.33
N GLY A 84 3.02 -39.62 -32.19
CA GLY A 84 1.67 -40.03 -31.85
C GLY A 84 1.58 -41.38 -31.16
N GLY A 85 1.83 -41.39 -29.85
CA GLY A 85 1.69 -42.55 -28.98
C GLY A 85 2.95 -43.43 -28.94
N ALA A 86 3.24 -43.98 -27.76
CA ALA A 86 4.47 -44.74 -27.52
C ALA A 86 4.30 -45.83 -26.44
N GLY A 87 5.31 -46.70 -26.31
CA GLY A 87 5.41 -47.70 -25.24
C GLY A 87 5.32 -49.18 -25.67
N GLY A 88 5.66 -49.50 -26.92
CA GLY A 88 5.89 -50.89 -27.35
C GLY A 88 4.65 -51.80 -27.31
N PRO A 89 4.83 -53.14 -27.23
CA PRO A 89 3.73 -54.11 -27.36
C PRO A 89 2.69 -54.14 -26.23
N MET A 90 2.79 -53.28 -25.22
CA MET A 90 1.91 -53.28 -24.04
C MET A 90 1.33 -51.90 -23.68
N SER A 91 1.58 -50.86 -24.47
CA SER A 91 1.00 -49.53 -24.25
C SER A 91 -0.45 -49.42 -24.72
N THR A 92 -1.24 -48.63 -23.99
CA THR A 92 -2.68 -48.43 -24.22
C THR A 92 -3.04 -47.10 -24.91
N GLY A 93 -2.04 -46.34 -25.39
CA GLY A 93 -2.26 -45.36 -26.47
C GLY A 93 -2.49 -43.89 -26.08
N GLN A 94 -2.06 -43.44 -24.89
CA GLN A 94 -1.91 -41.99 -24.63
C GLN A 94 -0.75 -41.42 -25.44
N GLY A 95 -0.94 -40.23 -26.03
CA GLY A 95 0.08 -39.49 -26.76
C GLY A 95 0.64 -38.31 -25.97
N ILE A 96 1.20 -37.35 -26.70
CA ILE A 96 1.73 -36.08 -26.17
C ILE A 96 0.57 -35.09 -26.02
N GLY A 97 0.48 -34.45 -24.86
CA GLY A 97 -0.51 -33.43 -24.54
C GLY A 97 -0.09 -32.05 -25.00
N SER A 98 0.96 -31.48 -24.40
CA SER A 98 1.26 -30.04 -24.55
C SER A 98 2.73 -29.69 -24.33
N LEU A 99 3.38 -29.09 -25.33
CA LEU A 99 4.80 -28.74 -25.28
C LEU A 99 5.02 -27.23 -25.42
N HIS A 100 5.62 -26.59 -24.42
CA HIS A 100 6.14 -25.24 -24.52
C HIS A 100 7.66 -25.24 -24.56
N LEU A 101 8.21 -24.68 -25.64
CA LEU A 101 9.65 -24.61 -25.87
C LEU A 101 10.05 -23.14 -26.03
N THR A 102 10.97 -22.67 -25.20
CA THR A 102 11.37 -21.27 -25.13
C THR A 102 12.89 -21.08 -25.10
N ASP A 103 13.35 -19.94 -25.62
CA ASP A 103 14.77 -19.55 -25.64
C ASP A 103 15.70 -20.58 -26.33
N LEU A 104 15.17 -21.32 -27.31
CA LEU A 104 15.91 -22.36 -28.04
C LEU A 104 17.01 -21.78 -28.93
N ARG A 105 18.16 -22.47 -29.01
CA ARG A 105 19.30 -22.08 -29.87
C ARG A 105 19.84 -23.30 -30.62
N PHE A 106 19.35 -23.53 -31.83
CA PHE A 106 19.67 -24.73 -32.62
C PHE A 106 20.60 -24.37 -33.79
N HIS A 107 21.68 -25.11 -33.96
CA HIS A 107 22.75 -24.83 -34.93
C HIS A 107 23.02 -26.08 -35.79
N TYR A 108 23.12 -25.92 -37.11
CA TYR A 108 23.52 -26.98 -38.05
C TYR A 108 22.66 -28.28 -37.93
N VAL A 109 21.34 -28.12 -37.75
CA VAL A 109 20.38 -29.24 -37.60
C VAL A 109 19.52 -29.40 -38.86
N ASN A 110 19.34 -30.63 -39.37
CA ASN A 110 18.52 -30.84 -40.57
C ASN A 110 17.03 -30.56 -40.28
N VAL A 111 16.48 -31.14 -39.20
CA VAL A 111 15.09 -30.89 -38.77
C VAL A 111 15.06 -30.50 -37.30
N ALA A 112 14.76 -29.24 -36.98
CA ALA A 112 14.74 -28.77 -35.60
C ALA A 112 13.56 -29.36 -34.80
N VAL A 113 12.35 -29.36 -35.36
CA VAL A 113 11.18 -30.03 -34.76
C VAL A 113 10.47 -30.90 -35.80
N SER A 114 10.35 -32.19 -35.51
CA SER A 114 9.58 -33.17 -36.29
C SER A 114 8.35 -33.61 -35.49
N THR A 115 7.15 -33.42 -36.03
CA THR A 115 5.88 -33.85 -35.41
C THR A 115 5.07 -34.78 -36.33
N SER A 116 4.35 -35.73 -35.75
CA SER A 116 3.37 -36.57 -36.46
C SER A 116 1.93 -36.35 -36.00
N VAL A 117 1.65 -35.29 -35.23
CA VAL A 117 0.44 -35.15 -34.39
C VAL A 117 -0.23 -33.77 -34.48
N MET A 118 -0.25 -33.15 -35.66
CA MET A 118 -0.89 -31.84 -35.84
C MET A 118 -2.36 -31.96 -36.25
N SER A 119 -3.29 -31.88 -35.29
CA SER A 119 -4.76 -31.91 -35.50
C SER A 119 -5.50 -31.17 -34.38
N ASP A 120 -6.76 -30.79 -34.62
CA ASP A 120 -7.63 -30.30 -33.53
C ASP A 120 -7.91 -31.42 -32.52
N ASN A 121 -8.01 -31.05 -31.24
CA ASN A 121 -8.05 -31.96 -30.08
C ASN A 121 -6.93 -33.02 -30.06
N SER A 122 -5.72 -32.62 -30.47
CA SER A 122 -4.47 -33.36 -30.27
C SER A 122 -3.36 -32.40 -29.79
N THR A 123 -2.15 -32.93 -29.62
CA THR A 123 -0.93 -32.24 -29.16
C THR A 123 -0.88 -30.73 -29.46
N ALA A 124 -0.67 -29.93 -28.43
CA ALA A 124 -0.30 -28.52 -28.57
C ALA A 124 1.23 -28.34 -28.57
N LEU A 125 1.75 -27.43 -29.39
CA LEU A 125 3.17 -27.05 -29.43
C LEU A 125 3.32 -25.54 -29.55
N LEU A 126 4.01 -24.92 -28.60
CA LEU A 126 4.39 -23.51 -28.60
C LEU A 126 5.92 -23.36 -28.70
N LEU A 127 6.39 -22.69 -29.76
CA LEU A 127 7.76 -22.18 -29.87
C LEU A 127 7.77 -20.69 -29.51
N SER A 128 8.73 -20.26 -28.68
CA SER A 128 8.89 -18.85 -28.32
C SER A 128 10.36 -18.44 -28.20
N ASN A 129 10.65 -17.17 -28.52
CA ASN A 129 11.97 -16.51 -28.49
C ASN A 129 13.15 -17.38 -28.97
N SER A 130 12.94 -18.13 -30.05
CA SER A 130 13.86 -19.18 -30.50
C SER A 130 14.68 -18.74 -31.71
N GLY A 131 15.88 -19.28 -31.86
CA GLY A 131 16.82 -19.00 -32.95
C GLY A 131 17.39 -20.27 -33.58
N PHE A 132 17.36 -20.32 -34.91
CA PHE A 132 17.72 -21.48 -35.72
C PHE A 132 18.78 -21.07 -36.76
N TYR A 133 20.03 -21.51 -36.59
CA TYR A 133 21.17 -21.11 -37.40
C TYR A 133 21.66 -22.23 -38.33
N ASN A 134 21.62 -22.01 -39.65
CA ASN A 134 21.93 -23.03 -40.66
C ASN A 134 21.13 -24.34 -40.44
N VAL A 135 19.84 -24.20 -40.15
CA VAL A 135 18.89 -25.30 -39.98
C VAL A 135 18.12 -25.47 -41.29
N ASP A 136 17.98 -26.68 -41.84
CA ASP A 136 17.30 -26.86 -43.14
C ASP A 136 15.77 -26.71 -43.01
N THR A 137 15.17 -27.34 -41.99
CA THR A 137 13.73 -27.28 -41.68
C THR A 137 13.52 -27.03 -40.19
N ILE A 138 12.71 -26.02 -39.85
CA ILE A 138 12.50 -25.64 -38.45
C ILE A 138 11.34 -26.43 -37.84
N VAL A 139 10.21 -26.57 -38.55
CA VAL A 139 9.11 -27.45 -38.14
C VAL A 139 8.57 -28.25 -39.33
N GLN A 140 8.49 -29.57 -39.18
CA GLN A 140 7.92 -30.50 -40.16
C GLN A 140 6.77 -31.33 -39.56
N ASP A 141 5.64 -31.42 -40.26
CA ASP A 141 4.58 -32.41 -40.02
C ASP A 141 4.85 -33.61 -40.95
N THR A 142 5.34 -34.70 -40.37
CA THR A 142 5.71 -35.92 -41.08
C THR A 142 4.51 -36.79 -41.45
N PHE A 143 3.37 -36.62 -40.77
CA PHE A 143 2.14 -37.35 -41.08
C PHE A 143 1.46 -36.82 -42.34
N LYS A 144 1.40 -35.50 -42.52
CA LYS A 144 0.92 -34.86 -43.76
C LYS A 144 2.04 -34.59 -44.77
N ASN A 145 3.28 -34.97 -44.45
CA ASN A 145 4.49 -34.76 -45.26
C ASN A 145 4.66 -33.31 -45.74
N GLN A 146 4.56 -32.36 -44.81
CA GLN A 146 4.60 -30.92 -45.09
C GLN A 146 5.59 -30.19 -44.16
N VAL A 147 6.19 -29.11 -44.67
CA VAL A 147 7.03 -28.19 -43.89
C VAL A 147 6.19 -27.02 -43.42
N LEU A 148 6.12 -26.82 -42.10
CA LEU A 148 5.34 -25.77 -41.45
C LEU A 148 6.17 -24.48 -41.26
N ILE A 149 7.43 -24.62 -40.81
CA ILE A 149 8.41 -23.54 -40.83
C ILE A 149 9.65 -24.01 -41.60
N ARG A 150 9.97 -23.32 -42.70
CA ARG A 150 11.21 -23.54 -43.47
C ARG A 150 12.39 -22.92 -42.74
N GLY A 151 13.53 -23.60 -42.76
CA GLY A 151 14.81 -23.03 -42.37
C GLY A 151 15.55 -22.44 -43.56
N GLY A 152 16.88 -22.35 -43.44
CA GLY A 152 17.77 -21.81 -44.45
C GLY A 152 19.18 -21.55 -43.93
N LYS A 153 20.00 -20.90 -44.75
CA LYS A 153 21.35 -20.43 -44.36
C LYS A 153 21.26 -19.13 -43.56
N GLY A 154 22.13 -18.98 -42.57
CA GLY A 154 22.06 -17.87 -41.60
C GLY A 154 21.08 -18.17 -40.47
N THR A 155 20.73 -17.15 -39.68
CA THR A 155 19.82 -17.28 -38.54
C THR A 155 18.39 -16.95 -38.93
N VAL A 156 17.45 -17.84 -38.63
CA VAL A 156 16.01 -17.59 -38.63
C VAL A 156 15.53 -17.50 -37.19
N ASN A 157 14.81 -16.43 -36.86
CA ASN A 157 14.21 -16.22 -35.56
C ASN A 157 12.72 -16.60 -35.57
N VAL A 158 12.24 -17.18 -34.48
CA VAL A 158 10.82 -17.47 -34.24
C VAL A 158 10.45 -16.86 -32.88
N ASP A 159 9.68 -15.77 -32.90
CA ASP A 159 9.42 -14.98 -31.69
C ASP A 159 8.28 -15.55 -30.86
N THR A 160 7.13 -15.88 -31.47
CA THR A 160 6.16 -16.86 -30.94
C THR A 160 5.34 -17.48 -32.08
N TRP A 161 5.29 -18.81 -32.13
CA TRP A 161 4.58 -19.60 -33.15
C TRP A 161 4.08 -20.92 -32.56
N GLY A 162 2.92 -21.42 -32.99
CA GLY A 162 2.45 -22.73 -32.52
C GLY A 162 1.27 -23.34 -33.26
N PHE A 163 0.91 -24.54 -32.83
CA PHE A 163 -0.35 -25.21 -33.16
C PHE A 163 -1.00 -25.79 -31.90
N GLY A 164 -2.33 -25.82 -31.87
CA GLY A 164 -3.11 -26.15 -30.67
C GLY A 164 -4.29 -25.19 -30.49
N ARG A 165 -5.08 -25.40 -29.44
CA ARG A 165 -6.26 -24.56 -29.17
C ARG A 165 -5.86 -23.32 -28.37
N VAL A 166 -6.33 -22.14 -28.76
CA VAL A 166 -6.06 -20.85 -28.10
C VAL A 166 -7.37 -20.20 -27.69
N THR A 167 -7.45 -19.70 -26.45
CA THR A 167 -8.54 -18.84 -26.01
C THR A 167 -8.13 -17.38 -26.19
N SER A 168 -8.90 -16.64 -26.99
CA SER A 168 -8.64 -15.22 -27.27
C SER A 168 -8.87 -14.32 -26.04
N ALA A 169 -8.43 -13.06 -26.13
CA ALA A 169 -8.73 -12.01 -25.14
C ALA A 169 -10.24 -11.72 -24.97
N ASN A 170 -11.08 -12.24 -25.85
CA ASN A 170 -12.55 -12.14 -25.79
C ASN A 170 -13.20 -13.48 -25.34
N GLY A 171 -12.42 -14.41 -24.76
CA GLY A 171 -12.90 -15.67 -24.21
C GLY A 171 -13.27 -16.75 -25.24
N THR A 172 -13.02 -16.53 -26.54
CA THR A 172 -13.36 -17.50 -27.59
C THR A 172 -12.21 -18.48 -27.84
N ALA A 173 -12.48 -19.79 -27.66
CA ALA A 173 -11.50 -20.86 -27.86
C ALA A 173 -11.57 -21.46 -29.28
N ALA A 174 -10.48 -21.39 -30.04
CA ALA A 174 -10.37 -21.88 -31.42
C ALA A 174 -9.08 -22.68 -31.64
N PHE A 175 -9.05 -23.56 -32.64
CA PHE A 175 -7.82 -24.27 -33.03
C PHE A 175 -6.96 -23.45 -33.99
N HIS A 176 -5.70 -23.25 -33.63
CA HIS A 176 -4.70 -22.58 -34.42
C HIS A 176 -3.76 -23.63 -35.06
N ASN A 177 -3.57 -23.54 -36.37
CA ASN A 177 -2.90 -24.57 -37.18
C ASN A 177 -1.56 -24.07 -37.73
N GLY A 178 -0.56 -23.92 -36.87
CA GLY A 178 0.82 -23.59 -37.27
C GLY A 178 1.00 -22.13 -37.65
N VAL A 179 0.67 -21.22 -36.74
CA VAL A 179 0.64 -19.76 -36.98
C VAL A 179 1.47 -19.00 -35.96
N ASN A 180 1.90 -17.78 -36.31
CA ASN A 180 2.40 -16.82 -35.34
C ASN A 180 1.26 -16.44 -34.37
N LEU A 181 1.60 -16.20 -33.11
CA LEU A 181 0.65 -15.83 -32.06
C LEU A 181 1.12 -14.57 -31.34
N ASP A 182 0.18 -13.89 -30.68
CA ASP A 182 0.51 -12.85 -29.71
C ASP A 182 1.41 -13.42 -28.60
N SER A 183 2.32 -12.60 -28.08
CA SER A 183 3.29 -12.98 -27.04
C SER A 183 3.46 -11.88 -25.99
N PRO A 184 3.69 -12.22 -24.72
CA PRO A 184 3.95 -11.25 -23.67
C PRO A 184 5.18 -10.39 -23.97
N VAL A 185 5.13 -9.11 -23.57
CA VAL A 185 6.31 -8.27 -23.49
C VAL A 185 7.09 -8.69 -22.25
N ARG A 186 8.28 -9.24 -22.43
CA ARG A 186 9.12 -9.65 -21.29
C ARG A 186 9.77 -8.42 -20.65
N ASN A 187 9.44 -8.14 -19.39
CA ASN A 187 10.11 -7.09 -18.59
C ASN A 187 11.61 -7.42 -18.47
N ASP A 188 12.45 -6.38 -18.50
CA ASP A 188 13.91 -6.49 -18.39
C ASP A 188 14.37 -7.02 -17.02
N SER A 189 13.56 -6.89 -15.96
CA SER A 189 13.80 -7.55 -14.67
C SER A 189 13.79 -9.08 -14.74
N LEU A 190 13.10 -9.68 -15.72
CA LEU A 190 12.86 -11.12 -15.82
C LEU A 190 13.73 -11.84 -16.85
N VAL A 191 14.60 -11.10 -17.55
CA VAL A 191 15.31 -11.59 -18.74
C VAL A 191 16.77 -11.16 -18.77
N THR A 192 17.52 -11.82 -19.64
CA THR A 192 18.93 -11.53 -19.89
C THR A 192 19.27 -11.65 -21.38
N GLY A 193 20.38 -11.03 -21.78
CA GLY A 193 20.91 -11.05 -23.14
C GLY A 193 20.09 -10.28 -24.18
N GLY A 194 20.70 -9.98 -25.33
CA GLY A 194 20.13 -9.15 -26.40
C GLY A 194 18.91 -9.72 -27.16
N ARG A 195 18.32 -10.82 -26.68
CA ARG A 195 17.03 -11.36 -27.13
C ARG A 195 16.00 -11.51 -26.00
N LYS A 196 16.20 -10.90 -24.82
CA LYS A 196 15.28 -11.03 -23.67
C LYS A 196 14.96 -12.50 -23.35
N GLN A 197 16.00 -13.32 -23.21
CA GLN A 197 15.87 -14.73 -22.80
C GLN A 197 15.49 -14.77 -21.33
N PHE A 198 14.54 -15.62 -20.91
CA PHE A 198 14.15 -15.66 -19.50
C PHE A 198 15.36 -15.99 -18.63
N PHE A 199 15.53 -15.26 -17.53
CA PHE A 199 16.71 -15.38 -16.68
C PHE A 199 16.85 -16.80 -16.12
N THR A 200 18.09 -17.31 -16.10
CA THR A 200 18.40 -18.64 -15.55
C THR A 200 19.65 -18.61 -14.69
N ARG A 201 19.55 -19.14 -13.47
CA ARG A 201 20.68 -19.26 -12.54
C ARG A 201 20.97 -20.73 -12.22
N ARG A 202 22.24 -21.11 -12.33
CA ARG A 202 22.74 -22.41 -11.88
C ARG A 202 22.71 -22.46 -10.36
N ARG A 203 22.48 -23.65 -9.80
CA ARG A 203 22.61 -23.85 -8.35
C ARG A 203 24.04 -23.47 -7.91
N PRO A 204 24.22 -22.56 -6.93
CA PRO A 204 25.56 -22.11 -6.51
C PRO A 204 26.42 -23.27 -5.99
N LYS A 205 27.65 -23.38 -6.52
CA LYS A 205 28.60 -24.44 -6.11
C LYS A 205 29.58 -24.02 -5.02
N TYR A 206 29.88 -22.72 -4.94
CA TYR A 206 30.90 -22.16 -4.04
C TYR A 206 32.32 -22.73 -4.26
N ASP A 207 32.64 -23.14 -5.50
CA ASP A 207 33.95 -23.67 -5.92
C ASP A 207 35.12 -22.68 -5.69
N ASP A 208 34.80 -21.40 -5.46
CA ASP A 208 35.69 -20.26 -5.25
C ASP A 208 36.02 -19.94 -3.78
N LEU A 209 35.35 -20.60 -2.81
CA LEU A 209 35.41 -20.24 -1.39
C LEU A 209 36.22 -21.26 -0.55
N GLY A 210 36.96 -20.75 0.44
CA GLY A 210 37.79 -21.57 1.32
C GLY A 210 37.03 -22.14 2.52
N PHE A 211 37.45 -23.30 3.03
CA PHE A 211 36.85 -23.95 4.22
C PHE A 211 36.74 -23.02 5.45
N SER A 212 37.63 -22.04 5.60
CA SER A 212 37.58 -21.04 6.67
C SER A 212 36.43 -20.03 6.55
N GLN A 213 35.67 -20.07 5.47
CA GLN A 213 34.46 -19.26 5.21
C GLN A 213 33.19 -20.09 5.35
N ILE A 214 33.27 -21.30 5.91
CA ILE A 214 32.14 -22.21 6.14
C ILE A 214 32.00 -22.43 7.66
N LEU A 215 30.81 -22.15 8.20
CA LEU A 215 30.44 -22.46 9.57
C LEU A 215 29.51 -23.67 9.58
N ASP A 216 29.87 -24.73 10.30
CA ASP A 216 29.08 -25.96 10.41
C ASP A 216 28.11 -25.86 11.61
N ALA A 217 26.81 -26.06 11.36
CA ALA A 217 25.79 -25.87 12.38
C ALA A 217 25.91 -26.82 13.59
N LYS A 218 26.43 -28.04 13.41
CA LYS A 218 26.64 -28.98 14.52
C LYS A 218 27.97 -28.72 15.24
N ALA A 219 28.93 -28.08 14.59
CA ALA A 219 30.14 -27.57 15.24
C ALA A 219 29.86 -26.33 16.12
N ASP A 220 28.99 -25.41 15.68
CA ASP A 220 28.57 -24.24 16.49
C ASP A 220 27.63 -24.64 17.64
N GLY A 221 26.95 -25.78 17.52
CA GLY A 221 26.40 -26.51 18.65
C GLY A 221 24.99 -27.09 18.45
N ALA A 222 24.35 -26.88 17.30
CA ALA A 222 23.03 -27.44 17.02
C ALA A 222 23.06 -28.97 16.95
N LYS A 223 21.96 -29.66 17.30
CA LYS A 223 21.92 -31.13 17.35
C LYS A 223 21.40 -31.73 16.07
N GLY A 224 20.31 -31.17 15.53
CA GLY A 224 19.59 -31.77 14.42
C GLY A 224 19.14 -33.20 14.73
N ASP A 225 18.68 -33.47 15.95
CA ASP A 225 18.35 -34.80 16.48
C ASP A 225 16.83 -35.13 16.50
N GLY A 226 15.97 -34.19 16.12
CA GLY A 226 14.51 -34.32 16.11
C GLY A 226 13.82 -34.11 17.47
N THR A 227 14.57 -33.68 18.50
CA THR A 227 14.08 -33.50 19.87
C THR A 227 14.61 -32.24 20.58
N THR A 228 15.87 -31.85 20.36
CA THR A 228 16.48 -30.65 20.94
C THR A 228 16.04 -29.41 20.17
N ASP A 229 15.61 -28.37 20.90
CA ASP A 229 15.35 -27.05 20.34
C ASP A 229 16.67 -26.38 19.93
N ASP A 230 16.86 -26.22 18.63
CA ASP A 230 18.05 -25.64 18.01
C ASP A 230 17.87 -24.14 17.67
N THR A 231 16.68 -23.55 17.90
CA THR A 231 16.31 -22.17 17.48
C THR A 231 17.37 -21.13 17.85
N ALA A 232 17.79 -21.11 19.12
CA ALA A 232 18.71 -20.10 19.64
C ALA A 232 20.13 -20.25 19.06
N VAL A 233 20.56 -21.48 18.76
CA VAL A 233 21.87 -21.74 18.16
C VAL A 233 21.86 -21.40 16.68
N LEU A 234 20.79 -21.74 15.96
CA LEU A 234 20.61 -21.35 14.56
C LEU A 234 20.60 -19.82 14.41
N ASN A 235 19.82 -19.09 15.21
CA ASN A 235 19.79 -17.62 15.15
C ASN A 235 21.16 -16.97 15.46
N HIS A 236 21.92 -17.51 16.41
CA HIS A 236 23.30 -17.09 16.68
C HIS A 236 24.21 -17.31 15.46
N LEU A 237 24.23 -18.54 14.94
CA LEU A 237 25.04 -18.97 13.80
C LEU A 237 24.76 -18.18 12.52
N LEU A 238 23.48 -18.02 12.16
CA LEU A 238 23.05 -17.31 10.94
C LEU A 238 23.43 -15.83 11.02
N SER A 239 23.28 -15.20 12.20
CA SER A 239 23.71 -13.81 12.46
C SER A 239 25.23 -13.65 12.41
N ALA A 240 25.99 -14.57 13.01
CA ALA A 240 27.45 -14.56 12.97
C ALA A 240 27.98 -14.75 11.53
N ALA A 241 27.39 -15.67 10.77
CA ALA A 241 27.74 -15.93 9.39
C ALA A 241 27.46 -14.74 8.47
N ALA A 242 26.32 -14.07 8.61
CA ALA A 242 25.97 -12.89 7.81
C ALA A 242 27.00 -11.75 8.01
N ASN A 243 27.36 -11.46 9.27
CA ASN A 243 28.40 -10.47 9.61
C ASN A 243 29.79 -10.80 9.03
N MET A 244 30.06 -12.07 8.72
CA MET A 244 31.31 -12.54 8.11
C MET A 244 31.20 -12.76 6.58
N SER A 245 30.01 -12.57 5.99
CA SER A 245 29.68 -13.00 4.61
C SER A 245 30.04 -14.48 4.36
N ALA A 246 29.87 -15.32 5.38
CA ALA A 246 30.22 -16.73 5.39
C ALA A 246 29.07 -17.62 4.89
N ILE A 247 29.40 -18.87 4.56
CA ILE A 247 28.43 -19.93 4.29
C ILE A 247 28.09 -20.65 5.60
N VAL A 248 26.80 -20.86 5.87
CA VAL A 248 26.34 -21.83 6.86
C VAL A 248 26.12 -23.18 6.18
N TYR A 249 26.89 -24.17 6.60
CA TYR A 249 26.67 -25.57 6.26
C TYR A 249 25.78 -26.21 7.32
N VAL A 250 24.71 -26.86 6.88
CA VAL A 250 23.77 -27.56 7.78
C VAL A 250 23.89 -29.08 7.54
N PRO A 251 24.60 -29.83 8.41
CA PRO A 251 24.71 -31.28 8.31
C PRO A 251 23.33 -31.96 8.43
N PHE A 252 23.23 -33.20 7.95
CA PHE A 252 21.96 -33.93 7.94
C PHE A 252 21.39 -34.11 9.36
N GLY A 253 20.08 -33.89 9.50
CA GLY A 253 19.39 -33.92 10.78
C GLY A 253 18.00 -33.29 10.72
N VAL A 254 17.31 -33.32 11.86
CA VAL A 254 16.03 -32.64 12.09
C VAL A 254 16.22 -31.64 13.21
N TYR A 255 16.27 -30.36 12.87
CA TYR A 255 16.51 -29.25 13.77
C TYR A 255 15.13 -28.73 14.23
N ILE A 256 14.77 -29.00 15.49
CA ILE A 256 13.49 -28.54 16.03
C ILE A 256 13.61 -27.04 16.32
N ILE A 257 12.59 -26.28 15.94
CA ILE A 257 12.49 -24.85 16.28
C ILE A 257 11.15 -24.54 16.95
N THR A 258 11.18 -23.71 17.99
CA THR A 258 10.00 -23.34 18.80
C THR A 258 9.66 -21.85 18.77
N ASP A 259 10.49 -21.06 18.08
CA ASP A 259 10.33 -19.65 17.72
C ASP A 259 10.84 -19.41 16.30
N THR A 260 10.71 -18.19 15.78
CA THR A 260 11.19 -17.82 14.44
C THR A 260 12.71 -17.98 14.31
N VAL A 261 13.15 -18.60 13.20
CA VAL A 261 14.53 -18.57 12.74
C VAL A 261 14.72 -17.47 11.69
N GLU A 262 15.68 -16.58 11.94
CA GLU A 262 16.01 -15.45 11.08
C GLU A 262 17.17 -15.82 10.14
N ILE A 263 16.98 -15.62 8.83
CA ILE A 263 18.00 -15.75 7.79
C ILE A 263 18.33 -14.33 7.29
N PRO A 264 19.41 -13.68 7.77
CA PRO A 264 19.70 -12.29 7.44
C PRO A 264 20.21 -12.11 6.01
N VAL A 265 20.09 -10.89 5.49
CA VAL A 265 20.63 -10.50 4.19
C VAL A 265 22.16 -10.53 4.19
N GLY A 266 22.74 -11.00 3.08
CA GLY A 266 24.18 -11.26 2.91
C GLY A 266 24.59 -12.72 3.15
N LEU A 267 23.65 -13.60 3.50
CA LEU A 267 23.92 -14.97 3.93
C LEU A 267 23.79 -16.03 2.83
N ARG A 268 24.58 -17.10 2.96
CA ARG A 268 24.54 -18.30 2.13
C ARG A 268 24.32 -19.53 3.00
N VAL A 269 23.36 -20.39 2.66
CA VAL A 269 23.02 -21.60 3.41
C VAL A 269 23.03 -22.82 2.49
N ILE A 270 23.70 -23.90 2.91
CA ILE A 270 23.79 -25.16 2.15
C ILE A 270 23.55 -26.37 3.07
N GLY A 271 22.49 -27.13 2.78
CA GLY A 271 22.16 -28.35 3.50
C GLY A 271 22.85 -29.61 2.96
N GLN A 272 23.12 -30.55 3.85
CA GLN A 272 23.60 -31.89 3.49
C GLN A 272 22.43 -32.80 3.07
N ALA A 273 22.22 -32.90 1.74
CA ALA A 273 21.05 -33.54 1.12
C ALA A 273 19.74 -32.81 1.43
N TRP A 274 19.10 -33.11 2.57
CA TRP A 274 17.93 -32.39 3.09
C TRP A 274 17.87 -32.47 4.63
N PRO A 275 18.70 -31.69 5.36
CA PRO A 275 18.39 -31.31 6.74
C PRO A 275 17.02 -30.62 6.81
N GLN A 276 16.27 -30.95 7.86
CA GLN A 276 14.93 -30.43 8.10
C GLN A 276 14.96 -29.36 9.20
N ILE A 277 14.52 -28.14 8.91
CA ILE A 277 14.07 -27.17 9.91
C ILE A 277 12.62 -27.52 10.22
N MET A 278 12.34 -27.97 11.45
CA MET A 278 11.05 -28.53 11.85
C MET A 278 10.41 -27.68 12.95
N ALA A 279 9.43 -26.86 12.57
CA ALA A 279 8.76 -25.96 13.50
C ALA A 279 7.70 -26.66 14.35
N THR A 280 7.74 -26.46 15.66
CA THR A 280 6.70 -26.91 16.59
C THR A 280 6.60 -25.97 17.78
N SER A 281 5.43 -25.37 17.99
CA SER A 281 5.23 -24.41 19.07
C SER A 281 3.75 -24.31 19.40
N SER A 282 3.39 -24.32 20.69
CA SER A 282 2.02 -24.01 21.12
C SER A 282 1.59 -22.58 20.74
N ARG A 283 2.55 -21.69 20.50
CA ARG A 283 2.33 -20.33 19.97
C ARG A 283 1.88 -20.31 18.51
N SER A 284 2.16 -21.38 17.76
CA SER A 284 1.79 -21.53 16.34
C SER A 284 0.59 -22.48 16.15
N ALA A 285 -0.15 -22.80 17.22
CA ALA A 285 -1.31 -23.69 17.17
C ALA A 285 -2.63 -22.98 16.80
N ASP A 286 -2.66 -21.64 16.83
CA ASP A 286 -3.83 -20.81 16.56
C ASP A 286 -3.75 -20.24 15.12
N ALA A 287 -4.65 -20.69 14.24
CA ALA A 287 -4.73 -20.21 12.86
C ALA A 287 -5.13 -18.73 12.74
N LEU A 288 -5.74 -18.14 13.79
CA LEU A 288 -6.12 -16.72 13.81
C LEU A 288 -4.95 -15.82 14.24
N LYS A 289 -3.80 -16.40 14.60
CA LYS A 289 -2.60 -15.70 15.08
C LYS A 289 -1.36 -16.30 14.43
N PRO A 290 -1.17 -16.07 13.11
CA PRO A 290 -0.08 -16.67 12.36
C PRO A 290 1.30 -16.32 12.94
N ARG A 291 2.26 -17.24 12.77
CA ARG A 291 3.62 -17.12 13.29
C ARG A 291 4.61 -17.70 12.29
N VAL A 292 5.58 -16.87 11.91
CA VAL A 292 6.67 -17.22 11.00
C VAL A 292 7.63 -18.22 11.66
N ALA A 293 7.89 -19.33 10.99
CA ALA A 293 8.88 -20.31 11.38
C ALA A 293 10.28 -19.95 10.86
N VAL A 294 10.40 -19.54 9.60
CA VAL A 294 11.65 -19.05 9.01
C VAL A 294 11.41 -17.69 8.33
N ARG A 295 12.09 -16.64 8.77
CA ARG A 295 12.05 -15.31 8.15
C ARG A 295 13.30 -15.10 7.31
N VAL A 296 13.14 -14.57 6.09
CA VAL A 296 14.23 -14.38 5.13
C VAL A 296 14.36 -12.91 4.74
N GLY A 297 15.30 -12.22 5.40
CA GLY A 297 15.38 -10.76 5.44
C GLY A 297 14.25 -10.11 6.25
N LEU A 298 14.40 -8.82 6.54
CA LEU A 298 13.29 -7.96 7.02
C LEU A 298 12.68 -7.18 5.84
N PRO A 299 11.43 -6.68 5.95
CA PRO A 299 10.81 -5.84 4.92
C PRO A 299 11.69 -4.68 4.46
N GLY A 300 11.70 -4.41 3.15
CA GLY A 300 12.50 -3.35 2.52
C GLY A 300 14.01 -3.62 2.42
N GLN A 301 14.52 -4.78 2.87
CA GLN A 301 15.95 -5.09 2.77
C GLN A 301 16.34 -5.62 1.38
N VAL A 302 17.38 -5.01 0.79
CA VAL A 302 17.93 -5.38 -0.53
C VAL A 302 19.28 -6.08 -0.37
N GLY A 303 19.52 -7.21 -1.05
CA GLY A 303 20.83 -7.86 -1.05
C GLY A 303 20.93 -9.25 -1.68
N VAL A 304 21.69 -10.12 -1.01
CA VAL A 304 22.01 -11.48 -1.45
C VAL A 304 21.55 -12.47 -0.39
N ILE A 305 20.72 -13.45 -0.77
CA ILE A 305 20.39 -14.61 0.06
C ILE A 305 20.35 -15.86 -0.83
N GLU A 306 21.13 -16.88 -0.48
CA GLU A 306 21.27 -18.09 -1.29
C GLU A 306 21.06 -19.33 -0.41
N VAL A 307 19.87 -19.91 -0.40
CA VAL A 307 19.54 -21.12 0.37
C VAL A 307 19.42 -22.32 -0.57
N GLN A 308 20.12 -23.41 -0.26
CA GLN A 308 20.05 -24.63 -1.06
C GLN A 308 20.05 -25.93 -0.26
N ASN A 309 19.41 -26.96 -0.81
CA ASN A 309 19.36 -28.32 -0.25
C ASN A 309 18.79 -28.38 1.19
N MET A 310 17.80 -27.55 1.49
CA MET A 310 17.11 -27.49 2.79
C MET A 310 15.70 -28.07 2.68
N MET A 311 15.15 -28.56 3.79
CA MET A 311 13.71 -28.82 3.91
C MET A 311 13.13 -28.03 5.08
N VAL A 312 12.02 -27.33 4.86
CA VAL A 312 11.23 -26.72 5.94
C VAL A 312 10.01 -27.60 6.18
N THR A 313 9.71 -27.89 7.44
CA THR A 313 8.62 -28.77 7.84
C THR A 313 8.03 -28.35 9.19
N VAL A 314 6.93 -28.97 9.58
CA VAL A 314 6.23 -28.70 10.85
C VAL A 314 5.94 -30.00 11.60
N LYS A 315 5.73 -29.90 12.91
CA LYS A 315 5.41 -31.04 13.77
C LYS A 315 4.22 -30.76 14.69
N GLY A 316 3.21 -31.61 14.59
CA GLY A 316 1.97 -31.56 15.35
C GLY A 316 1.01 -30.44 14.91
N ALA A 317 0.09 -30.09 15.81
CA ALA A 317 -0.97 -29.13 15.58
C ALA A 317 -0.45 -27.68 15.51
N THR A 318 0.03 -27.27 14.33
CA THR A 318 0.68 -25.97 14.09
C THR A 318 -0.10 -25.13 13.09
N ALA A 319 -1.41 -25.01 13.29
CA ALA A 319 -2.36 -24.38 12.36
C ALA A 319 -2.06 -22.91 12.02
N GLY A 320 -1.31 -22.20 12.88
CA GLY A 320 -0.83 -20.83 12.68
C GLY A 320 0.57 -20.71 12.06
N ALA A 321 1.24 -21.80 11.65
CA ALA A 321 2.61 -21.68 11.13
C ALA A 321 2.65 -21.11 9.70
N ILE A 322 3.32 -19.98 9.49
CA ILE A 322 3.85 -19.57 8.18
C ILE A 322 5.24 -20.19 8.08
N MET A 323 5.43 -21.18 7.19
CA MET A 323 6.66 -21.97 7.20
C MET A 323 7.89 -21.18 6.74
N MET A 324 7.73 -20.31 5.74
CA MET A 324 8.71 -19.27 5.42
C MET A 324 8.04 -17.97 5.02
N GLU A 325 8.55 -16.86 5.55
CA GLU A 325 8.31 -15.49 5.10
C GLU A 325 9.55 -15.00 4.36
N TRP A 326 9.36 -14.41 3.18
CA TRP A 326 10.43 -13.96 2.31
C TRP A 326 10.25 -12.48 2.00
N ASN A 327 11.11 -11.66 2.59
CA ASN A 327 11.05 -10.19 2.54
C ASN A 327 12.11 -9.56 1.64
N VAL A 328 13.21 -10.28 1.39
CA VAL A 328 14.39 -9.74 0.70
C VAL A 328 14.10 -9.39 -0.77
N HIS A 329 14.52 -8.21 -1.20
CA HIS A 329 14.70 -7.88 -2.61
C HIS A 329 16.15 -8.20 -3.05
N GLU A 330 16.33 -8.63 -4.29
CA GLU A 330 17.66 -8.92 -4.83
C GLU A 330 18.45 -7.65 -5.13
N SER A 331 19.76 -7.64 -4.83
CA SER A 331 20.69 -6.59 -5.23
C SER A 331 21.19 -6.74 -6.68
N SER A 332 20.97 -7.90 -7.29
CA SER A 332 21.31 -8.21 -8.68
C SER A 332 20.56 -9.46 -9.14
N GLN A 333 20.31 -9.60 -10.44
CA GLN A 333 19.42 -10.64 -10.98
C GLN A 333 19.75 -12.06 -10.49
N GLY A 334 18.81 -12.67 -9.77
CA GLY A 334 18.91 -13.98 -9.13
C GLY A 334 19.77 -14.05 -7.86
N SER A 335 20.13 -12.92 -7.22
CA SER A 335 20.96 -12.94 -6.00
C SER A 335 20.19 -13.26 -4.72
N ALA A 336 18.86 -13.19 -4.75
CA ALA A 336 17.99 -13.76 -3.74
C ALA A 336 17.30 -15.00 -4.34
N GLY A 337 17.44 -16.18 -3.73
CA GLY A 337 16.81 -17.39 -4.28
C GLY A 337 16.93 -18.70 -3.48
N LEU A 338 16.16 -19.70 -3.95
CA LEU A 338 16.07 -21.06 -3.41
C LEU A 338 16.44 -22.09 -4.49
N TRP A 339 17.26 -23.08 -4.13
CA TRP A 339 17.58 -24.23 -4.99
C TRP A 339 17.40 -25.57 -4.25
N ASP A 340 16.74 -26.54 -4.87
CA ASP A 340 16.51 -27.88 -4.29
C ASP A 340 16.00 -27.82 -2.84
N THR A 341 15.14 -26.85 -2.55
CA THR A 341 14.68 -26.51 -1.20
C THR A 341 13.17 -26.66 -1.15
N HIS A 342 12.67 -27.45 -0.21
CA HIS A 342 11.29 -27.94 -0.24
C HIS A 342 10.55 -27.71 1.08
N PHE A 343 9.23 -27.66 1.01
CA PHE A 343 8.33 -27.46 2.14
C PHE A 343 7.44 -28.70 2.29
N ARG A 344 7.34 -29.24 3.51
CA ARG A 344 6.52 -30.42 3.83
C ARG A 344 5.67 -30.20 5.07
N VAL A 345 4.34 -30.28 4.92
CA VAL A 345 3.41 -30.25 6.07
C VAL A 345 3.02 -31.68 6.47
N GLY A 346 3.74 -32.28 7.42
CA GLY A 346 3.40 -33.61 7.95
C GLY A 346 3.83 -34.80 7.07
N GLY A 347 3.13 -35.93 7.20
CA GLY A 347 3.28 -37.11 6.33
C GLY A 347 4.66 -37.77 6.36
N ALA A 348 5.33 -37.79 7.50
CA ALA A 348 6.60 -38.49 7.67
C ALA A 348 6.90 -38.80 9.14
N ALA A 349 7.72 -39.83 9.39
CA ALA A 349 8.24 -40.15 10.72
C ALA A 349 8.77 -38.91 11.48
N GLY A 350 8.22 -38.66 12.67
CA GLY A 350 8.63 -37.57 13.58
C GLY A 350 7.83 -36.27 13.46
N THR A 351 6.95 -36.13 12.46
CA THR A 351 6.08 -34.94 12.28
C THR A 351 4.83 -34.93 13.17
N ASP A 352 4.54 -36.03 13.89
CA ASP A 352 3.28 -36.25 14.64
C ASP A 352 1.99 -36.02 13.80
N LEU A 353 2.13 -36.11 12.47
CA LEU A 353 1.12 -35.90 11.44
C LEU A 353 1.16 -37.08 10.43
N THR A 354 1.35 -38.30 10.95
CA THR A 354 1.44 -39.55 10.15
C THR A 354 0.04 -40.14 9.89
N ALA A 355 -0.09 -41.16 9.05
CA ALA A 355 -1.36 -41.87 8.83
C ALA A 355 -1.97 -42.47 10.12
N LYS A 356 -1.15 -42.69 11.16
CA LYS A 356 -1.58 -43.10 12.52
C LYS A 356 -2.21 -41.95 13.31
N ASP A 357 -1.70 -40.73 13.15
CA ASP A 357 -2.12 -39.54 13.91
C ASP A 357 -3.26 -38.80 13.20
N CYS A 358 -3.22 -38.84 11.86
CA CYS A 358 -4.12 -38.17 10.93
C CYS A 358 -4.77 -39.13 9.92
N PRO A 359 -5.54 -40.14 10.39
CA PRO A 359 -6.28 -41.03 9.50
C PRO A 359 -7.36 -40.27 8.70
N LYS A 360 -7.68 -40.74 7.50
CA LYS A 360 -8.68 -40.12 6.61
C LYS A 360 -10.10 -40.22 7.20
N LEU A 361 -10.59 -39.14 7.81
CA LEU A 361 -11.91 -39.05 8.42
C LEU A 361 -12.92 -38.31 7.52
N SER A 362 -13.93 -39.04 7.02
CA SER A 362 -14.99 -38.46 6.19
C SER A 362 -15.81 -37.38 6.93
N GLY A 363 -15.73 -36.13 6.47
CA GLY A 363 -16.56 -35.03 6.98
C GLY A 363 -16.28 -34.60 8.43
N LYS A 364 -15.11 -34.91 8.98
CA LYS A 364 -14.66 -34.43 10.30
C LYS A 364 -13.18 -34.06 10.30
N VAL A 365 -12.88 -32.82 10.64
CA VAL A 365 -11.51 -32.35 10.89
C VAL A 365 -11.05 -32.92 12.23
N ASN A 366 -9.83 -33.48 12.27
CA ASN A 366 -9.10 -33.68 13.51
C ASN A 366 -8.28 -32.40 13.79
N PRO A 367 -8.55 -31.62 14.86
CA PRO A 367 -7.81 -30.39 15.14
C PRO A 367 -6.30 -30.61 15.26
N ASN A 368 -5.87 -31.79 15.71
CA ASN A 368 -4.46 -32.13 15.84
C ASN A 368 -3.73 -32.27 14.49
N CYS A 369 -4.48 -32.31 13.39
CA CYS A 369 -3.99 -32.45 12.01
C CYS A 369 -4.10 -31.15 11.20
N VAL A 370 -4.50 -30.04 11.83
CA VAL A 370 -4.44 -28.72 11.20
C VAL A 370 -3.06 -28.14 11.48
N ALA A 371 -2.26 -28.01 10.43
CA ALA A 371 -0.86 -27.64 10.50
C ALA A 371 -0.49 -26.78 9.27
N ALA A 372 0.30 -25.74 9.50
CA ALA A 372 0.66 -24.66 8.57
C ALA A 372 -0.53 -23.87 7.99
N SER A 373 -0.51 -22.55 8.16
CA SER A 373 -1.41 -21.63 7.46
C SER A 373 -0.95 -21.39 6.02
N LEU A 374 0.38 -21.33 5.82
CA LEU A 374 1.02 -20.97 4.55
C LEU A 374 2.44 -21.56 4.47
N MET A 375 2.84 -22.06 3.29
CA MET A 375 4.15 -22.69 3.09
C MET A 375 5.25 -21.68 2.73
N LEU A 376 4.98 -20.77 1.80
CA LEU A 376 5.84 -19.62 1.51
C LEU A 376 4.97 -18.36 1.39
N TYR A 377 5.36 -17.30 2.07
CA TYR A 377 4.82 -15.96 1.90
C TYR A 377 5.87 -15.06 1.25
N LEU A 378 5.52 -14.40 0.16
CA LEU A 378 6.32 -13.36 -0.50
C LEU A 378 5.65 -12.01 -0.17
N THR A 379 6.38 -11.11 0.48
CA THR A 379 5.83 -9.78 0.79
C THR A 379 5.97 -8.83 -0.42
N PRO A 380 5.21 -7.71 -0.47
CA PRO A 380 5.07 -6.90 -1.69
C PRO A 380 6.38 -6.41 -2.31
N ASP A 381 7.33 -5.94 -1.50
CA ASP A 381 8.63 -5.43 -1.97
C ASP A 381 9.71 -6.52 -2.16
N SER A 382 9.34 -7.81 -2.04
CA SER A 382 10.28 -8.92 -2.11
C SER A 382 10.51 -9.44 -3.53
N SER A 383 11.61 -10.15 -3.74
CA SER A 383 11.91 -10.81 -5.02
C SER A 383 12.68 -12.11 -4.79
N GLY A 384 12.49 -13.14 -5.63
CA GLY A 384 13.29 -14.36 -5.49
C GLY A 384 13.31 -15.26 -6.73
N TYR A 385 14.47 -15.87 -6.96
CA TYR A 385 14.66 -16.90 -7.98
C TYR A 385 14.52 -18.30 -7.37
N PHE A 386 13.41 -18.98 -7.66
CA PHE A 386 13.08 -20.28 -7.08
C PHE A 386 13.20 -21.40 -8.12
N LYS A 387 14.14 -22.32 -7.92
CA LYS A 387 14.47 -23.39 -8.88
C LYS A 387 14.45 -24.76 -8.20
N ASN A 388 13.60 -25.66 -8.70
CA ASN A 388 13.32 -26.95 -8.06
C ASN A 388 12.89 -26.80 -6.59
N VAL A 389 11.88 -25.95 -6.36
CA VAL A 389 11.17 -25.84 -5.08
C VAL A 389 9.89 -26.66 -5.18
N TRP A 390 9.53 -27.37 -4.12
CA TRP A 390 8.29 -28.15 -4.01
C TRP A 390 7.62 -27.77 -2.69
N MET A 391 6.33 -27.46 -2.73
CA MET A 391 5.53 -27.10 -1.56
C MET A 391 4.45 -28.16 -1.41
N TRP A 392 4.55 -28.98 -0.36
CA TRP A 392 3.86 -30.25 -0.27
C TRP A 392 3.12 -30.38 1.07
N THR A 393 1.82 -30.05 1.08
CA THR A 393 0.94 -30.33 2.23
C THR A 393 0.57 -31.81 2.21
N ALA A 394 1.03 -32.59 3.19
CA ALA A 394 1.25 -34.03 3.01
C ALA A 394 0.06 -34.79 2.44
N ASP A 395 0.29 -35.34 1.26
CA ASP A 395 -0.75 -35.92 0.44
C ASP A 395 -0.99 -37.40 0.80
N HIS A 396 0.11 -38.10 1.05
CA HIS A 396 0.19 -39.42 1.66
C HIS A 396 1.14 -39.36 2.86
N ASP A 397 1.24 -40.47 3.60
CA ASP A 397 2.40 -40.66 4.47
C ASP A 397 3.57 -41.14 3.60
N PHE A 398 4.71 -40.47 3.64
CA PHE A 398 5.90 -40.87 2.89
C PHE A 398 6.40 -42.28 3.30
N ASP A 399 6.01 -42.74 4.49
CA ASP A 399 6.25 -44.09 4.99
C ASP A 399 5.09 -45.09 4.68
N THR A 400 3.89 -44.63 4.25
CA THR A 400 2.76 -45.47 3.75
C THR A 400 1.83 -44.75 2.75
N ALA A 401 1.73 -45.24 1.51
CA ALA A 401 1.03 -44.57 0.39
C ALA A 401 -0.52 -44.53 0.44
N ASP A 402 -1.12 -43.33 0.26
CA ASP A 402 -2.45 -42.99 -0.32
C ASP A 402 -2.72 -41.45 -0.25
N GLN A 403 -3.15 -40.76 -1.33
CA GLN A 403 -2.78 -39.35 -1.72
C GLN A 403 -3.85 -38.17 -1.53
N ILE A 404 -3.46 -36.84 -1.42
CA ILE A 404 -4.26 -35.55 -1.15
C ILE A 404 -3.49 -34.12 -1.24
N GLN A 405 -3.67 -33.10 -2.15
CA GLN A 405 -2.90 -31.77 -2.07
C GLN A 405 -3.57 -30.42 -2.56
N VAL A 406 -3.11 -29.20 -2.12
CA VAL A 406 -3.39 -27.79 -2.67
C VAL A 406 -2.06 -27.02 -2.89
N ASP A 407 -2.01 -26.01 -3.78
CA ASP A 407 -0.75 -25.34 -4.20
C ASP A 407 -0.66 -23.78 -4.19
N ILE A 408 -1.21 -22.98 -5.16
CA ILE A 408 -0.69 -21.61 -5.47
C ILE A 408 -1.73 -20.46 -5.47
N TYR A 409 -1.32 -19.29 -4.95
CA TYR A 409 -2.09 -18.03 -4.90
C TYR A 409 -1.21 -16.80 -5.26
N LEU A 410 -1.75 -15.81 -6.00
CA LEU A 410 -1.11 -14.53 -6.32
C LEU A 410 -2.10 -13.36 -6.11
N SER A 411 -1.68 -12.34 -5.36
CA SER A 411 -2.45 -11.09 -5.20
C SER A 411 -1.53 -9.88 -5.09
N GLY A 412 -1.89 -8.77 -5.76
CA GLY A 412 -1.09 -7.55 -5.80
C GLY A 412 0.27 -7.70 -6.50
N ALA A 413 0.48 -8.79 -7.25
CA ALA A 413 1.79 -9.17 -7.75
C ALA A 413 2.10 -8.54 -9.12
N GLU A 414 3.33 -8.07 -9.31
CA GLU A 414 3.84 -7.62 -10.61
C GLU A 414 5.02 -8.48 -11.07
N ASN A 415 5.20 -8.63 -12.39
CA ASN A 415 6.40 -9.23 -12.99
C ASN A 415 6.69 -10.66 -12.51
N VAL A 416 5.69 -11.54 -12.56
CA VAL A 416 5.84 -12.93 -12.11
C VAL A 416 5.95 -13.87 -13.32
N VAL A 417 7.00 -14.70 -13.38
CA VAL A 417 7.15 -15.79 -14.36
C VAL A 417 7.25 -17.11 -13.62
N ILE A 418 6.30 -18.03 -13.85
CA ILE A 418 6.33 -19.39 -13.29
C ILE A 418 6.05 -20.42 -14.37
N GLY A 419 6.96 -21.38 -14.55
CA GLY A 419 6.82 -22.39 -15.60
C GLY A 419 7.81 -23.55 -15.47
N LEU A 420 7.36 -24.82 -15.47
CA LEU A 420 5.97 -25.27 -15.31
C LEU A 420 5.57 -25.25 -13.83
N ILE A 421 4.34 -24.83 -13.51
CA ILE A 421 3.70 -25.16 -12.23
C ILE A 421 2.76 -26.36 -12.40
N GLN A 422 2.84 -27.30 -11.47
CA GLN A 422 1.92 -28.43 -11.36
C GLN A 422 1.22 -28.35 -10.01
N THR A 423 -0.06 -28.69 -10.01
CA THR A 423 -0.96 -28.48 -8.87
C THR A 423 -1.98 -29.60 -8.77
N GLU A 424 -2.49 -29.90 -7.57
CA GLU A 424 -3.66 -30.75 -7.36
C GLU A 424 -4.71 -30.05 -6.46
N THR A 425 -5.79 -30.77 -6.13
CA THR A 425 -6.86 -30.30 -5.22
C THR A 425 -7.11 -31.38 -4.17
N PRO A 426 -7.26 -31.11 -2.85
CA PRO A 426 -7.17 -32.13 -1.82
C PRO A 426 -8.24 -33.20 -1.94
N TYR A 427 -7.86 -34.47 -1.94
CA TYR A 427 -8.79 -35.59 -2.12
C TYR A 427 -9.63 -35.88 -0.84
N PHE A 428 -9.69 -34.93 0.12
CA PHE A 428 -10.70 -34.84 1.18
C PHE A 428 -11.81 -33.82 0.86
N GLN A 429 -11.53 -32.84 -0.01
CA GLN A 429 -12.54 -31.91 -0.49
C GLN A 429 -13.59 -32.67 -1.32
N SER A 430 -14.80 -32.11 -1.43
CA SER A 430 -16.10 -32.81 -1.58
C SER A 430 -16.69 -33.44 -0.30
N SER A 431 -15.91 -33.58 0.79
CA SER A 431 -16.42 -33.94 2.13
C SER A 431 -16.21 -32.86 3.19
N LEU A 432 -15.19 -32.01 3.02
CA LEU A 432 -15.00 -30.72 3.67
C LEU A 432 -14.86 -29.68 2.55
N GLN A 433 -15.60 -28.59 2.62
CA GLN A 433 -15.55 -27.52 1.61
C GLN A 433 -14.46 -26.50 1.98
N ALA A 434 -13.74 -25.98 0.99
CA ALA A 434 -12.89 -24.80 1.20
C ALA A 434 -13.76 -23.60 1.65
N PRO A 435 -13.26 -22.69 2.52
CA PRO A 435 -11.90 -22.61 3.08
C PRO A 435 -11.65 -23.47 4.34
N ALA A 436 -12.65 -24.20 4.85
CA ALA A 436 -12.54 -24.92 6.13
C ALA A 436 -11.41 -25.99 6.09
N PRO A 437 -10.64 -26.17 7.18
CA PRO A 437 -10.87 -25.68 8.56
C PRO A 437 -10.48 -24.23 8.82
N PHE A 438 -9.81 -23.55 7.89
CA PHE A 438 -9.41 -22.17 8.03
C PHE A 438 -10.60 -21.21 7.84
N LYS A 439 -10.42 -19.97 8.30
CA LYS A 439 -11.33 -18.84 8.03
C LYS A 439 -10.62 -17.88 7.07
N PRO A 440 -11.33 -17.22 6.13
CA PRO A 440 -10.79 -16.10 5.37
C PRO A 440 -10.45 -14.89 6.26
N GLY A 441 -9.59 -14.01 5.74
CA GLY A 441 -9.19 -12.75 6.38
C GLY A 441 -7.97 -12.87 7.29
N VAL A 442 -7.27 -14.01 7.29
CA VAL A 442 -5.92 -14.10 7.89
C VAL A 442 -4.91 -13.42 6.97
N PHE A 443 -5.08 -13.61 5.66
CA PHE A 443 -4.26 -13.03 4.60
C PHE A 443 -5.11 -12.16 3.66
N PRO A 444 -4.54 -11.12 3.03
CA PRO A 444 -5.24 -10.31 2.04
C PRO A 444 -5.82 -11.16 0.89
N ASN A 445 -7.11 -10.96 0.60
CA ASN A 445 -7.87 -11.64 -0.46
C ASN A 445 -8.04 -13.18 -0.31
N ASP A 446 -7.99 -13.74 0.91
CA ASP A 446 -8.37 -15.15 1.16
C ASP A 446 -9.69 -15.55 0.46
N PRO A 447 -9.77 -16.71 -0.25
CA PRO A 447 -10.94 -17.05 -1.05
C PRO A 447 -12.13 -17.55 -0.21
N GLU A 448 -13.25 -16.83 -0.28
CA GLU A 448 -14.39 -17.00 0.64
C GLU A 448 -15.51 -17.94 0.13
N PHE A 449 -15.58 -18.15 -1.20
CA PHE A 449 -16.51 -19.07 -1.88
C PHE A 449 -18.03 -18.81 -1.68
N HIS A 450 -18.47 -17.60 -1.30
CA HIS A 450 -19.90 -17.23 -1.10
C HIS A 450 -20.84 -17.66 -2.24
N ASN A 451 -20.38 -17.54 -3.49
CA ASN A 451 -21.11 -17.95 -4.70
C ASN A 451 -21.36 -19.47 -4.83
N CYS A 452 -20.81 -20.28 -3.94
CA CYS A 452 -21.04 -21.72 -3.88
C CYS A 452 -22.18 -22.09 -2.93
N THR A 453 -23.21 -22.77 -3.45
CA THR A 453 -24.26 -23.34 -2.59
C THR A 453 -23.66 -24.38 -1.64
N LYS A 454 -24.06 -24.34 -0.35
CA LYS A 454 -23.55 -25.26 0.70
C LYS A 454 -23.82 -26.75 0.40
N THR A 455 -24.67 -27.05 -0.57
CA THR A 455 -24.96 -28.40 -1.08
C THR A 455 -24.07 -28.84 -2.26
N SER A 456 -23.34 -27.94 -2.92
CA SER A 456 -22.38 -28.31 -3.97
C SER A 456 -21.15 -29.00 -3.39
N LYS A 457 -20.71 -30.07 -4.06
CA LYS A 457 -19.51 -30.83 -3.68
C LYS A 457 -18.29 -30.52 -4.55
N SER A 458 -18.45 -29.67 -5.56
CA SER A 458 -17.48 -29.40 -6.62
C SER A 458 -17.18 -27.90 -6.79
N CYS A 459 -18.00 -27.01 -6.22
CA CYS A 459 -17.79 -25.56 -6.31
C CYS A 459 -16.77 -25.05 -5.28
N ALA A 460 -16.98 -25.34 -3.99
CA ALA A 460 -16.11 -24.90 -2.89
C ALA A 460 -14.91 -25.86 -2.72
N MET A 461 -14.10 -25.90 -3.77
CA MET A 461 -12.88 -26.68 -3.93
C MET A 461 -11.70 -25.71 -4.12
N ALA A 462 -10.49 -26.12 -3.77
CA ALA A 462 -9.33 -25.23 -3.85
C ALA A 462 -8.96 -24.86 -5.29
N TRP A 463 -8.36 -23.67 -5.42
CA TRP A 463 -7.77 -23.16 -6.65
C TRP A 463 -6.37 -23.74 -6.85
N ALA A 464 -6.07 -24.17 -8.07
CA ALA A 464 -4.70 -24.46 -8.51
C ALA A 464 -3.89 -23.17 -8.65
N LEU A 465 -4.53 -22.14 -9.21
CA LEU A 465 -4.00 -20.79 -9.30
C LEU A 465 -5.14 -19.79 -9.14
N CYS A 466 -4.90 -18.79 -8.29
CA CYS A 466 -5.75 -17.61 -8.15
C CYS A 466 -4.89 -16.38 -8.46
N ILE A 467 -5.36 -15.47 -9.32
CA ILE A 467 -4.68 -14.21 -9.64
C ILE A 467 -5.65 -13.06 -9.41
N ILE A 468 -5.36 -12.20 -8.42
CA ILE A 468 -6.21 -11.06 -8.05
C ILE A 468 -5.39 -9.77 -8.05
N ASP A 469 -5.90 -8.70 -8.66
CA ASP A 469 -5.26 -7.36 -8.65
C ASP A 469 -3.76 -7.38 -9.04
N SER A 470 -3.39 -8.20 -10.03
CA SER A 470 -1.99 -8.47 -10.40
C SER A 470 -1.72 -8.14 -11.87
N SER A 471 -0.45 -7.91 -12.25
CA SER A 471 -0.08 -7.66 -13.66
C SER A 471 1.30 -8.17 -14.09
N ALA A 472 1.53 -8.22 -15.41
CA ALA A 472 2.72 -8.81 -16.03
C ALA A 472 3.00 -10.25 -15.53
N VAL A 473 1.94 -11.06 -15.44
CA VAL A 473 1.97 -12.44 -14.90
C VAL A 473 1.99 -13.46 -16.03
N HIS A 474 3.05 -14.26 -16.09
CA HIS A 474 3.27 -15.30 -17.09
C HIS A 474 3.31 -16.69 -16.42
N SER A 475 2.37 -17.56 -16.78
CA SER A 475 2.17 -18.87 -16.13
C SER A 475 2.07 -20.03 -17.13
N CYS A 476 2.47 -21.24 -16.72
CA CYS A 476 2.26 -22.50 -17.43
C CYS A 476 1.82 -23.59 -16.45
N LEU A 477 0.69 -24.28 -16.68
CA LEU A 477 -0.09 -25.02 -15.67
C LEU A 477 -0.41 -26.48 -16.05
N ASN A 478 -0.50 -27.37 -15.04
CA ASN A 478 -0.99 -28.76 -15.17
C ASN A 478 -1.77 -29.23 -13.90
N SER A 479 -2.95 -29.86 -14.04
CA SER A 479 -3.86 -30.23 -12.91
C SER A 479 -4.75 -31.49 -13.15
N GLY A 480 -5.69 -31.86 -12.24
CA GLY A 480 -6.12 -33.27 -11.97
C GLY A 480 -7.63 -33.71 -12.00
N ARG A 481 -7.88 -34.85 -12.68
CA ARG A 481 -9.03 -35.81 -12.85
C ARG A 481 -10.48 -35.38 -13.21
N ASN A 482 -10.89 -35.56 -14.49
CA ASN A 482 -12.19 -35.19 -15.13
C ASN A 482 -13.46 -35.13 -14.24
N ASP A 483 -14.15 -33.99 -14.29
CA ASP A 483 -15.43 -33.66 -13.63
C ASP A 483 -15.44 -33.78 -12.07
N CYS A 484 -14.30 -33.53 -11.42
CA CYS A 484 -14.17 -33.53 -9.95
C CYS A 484 -14.42 -32.15 -9.30
N GLN A 485 -14.17 -31.04 -9.99
CA GLN A 485 -14.46 -29.68 -9.49
C GLN A 485 -15.02 -28.77 -10.59
N ASP A 486 -15.79 -27.77 -10.19
CA ASP A 486 -16.45 -26.87 -11.14
C ASP A 486 -15.41 -25.94 -11.81
N LYS A 487 -14.46 -25.42 -11.04
CA LYS A 487 -13.49 -24.39 -11.45
C LYS A 487 -12.11 -24.67 -10.84
N ILE A 488 -11.01 -24.26 -11.49
CA ILE A 488 -9.64 -24.58 -11.00
C ILE A 488 -8.61 -23.45 -11.12
N PHE A 489 -8.76 -22.54 -12.07
CA PHE A 489 -7.92 -21.35 -12.21
C PHE A 489 -8.83 -20.11 -12.26
N TYR A 490 -8.64 -19.20 -11.32
CA TYR A 490 -9.45 -17.98 -11.16
C TYR A 490 -8.62 -16.73 -11.46
N THR A 491 -9.26 -15.72 -12.05
CA THR A 491 -8.64 -14.42 -12.28
C THR A 491 -9.62 -13.29 -11.98
N GLU A 492 -9.14 -12.24 -11.33
CA GLU A 492 -9.92 -11.08 -10.90
C GLU A 492 -9.13 -9.77 -11.06
N GLN A 493 -9.76 -8.73 -11.60
CA GLN A 493 -9.24 -7.37 -11.75
C GLN A 493 -7.76 -7.28 -12.19
N SER A 494 -7.32 -8.18 -13.08
CA SER A 494 -5.91 -8.36 -13.43
C SER A 494 -5.64 -8.03 -14.90
N TYR A 495 -4.44 -7.53 -15.22
CA TYR A 495 -4.06 -7.07 -16.57
C TYR A 495 -2.69 -7.65 -16.99
N ASP A 496 -2.42 -7.73 -18.30
CA ASP A 496 -1.21 -8.34 -18.86
C ASP A 496 -0.94 -9.77 -18.31
N VAL A 497 -2.03 -10.55 -18.19
CA VAL A 497 -2.00 -11.94 -17.72
C VAL A 497 -1.96 -12.89 -18.91
N TRP A 498 -0.88 -13.66 -19.01
CA TRP A 498 -0.66 -14.65 -20.08
C TRP A 498 -0.45 -16.03 -19.49
N VAL A 499 -1.36 -16.96 -19.79
CA VAL A 499 -1.14 -18.38 -19.49
C VAL A 499 -0.82 -19.11 -20.78
N GLN A 500 0.39 -19.64 -20.90
CA GLN A 500 0.82 -20.48 -22.01
C GLN A 500 0.77 -21.94 -21.57
N ASN A 501 0.53 -22.88 -22.49
CA ASN A 501 0.58 -24.31 -22.18
C ASN A 501 -0.37 -24.75 -21.03
N LEU A 502 -1.58 -24.17 -20.94
CA LEU A 502 -2.53 -24.49 -19.87
C LEU A 502 -3.13 -25.88 -20.08
N VAL A 503 -2.72 -26.82 -19.24
CA VAL A 503 -3.31 -28.15 -19.14
C VAL A 503 -4.14 -28.21 -17.86
N THR A 504 -5.37 -28.70 -17.97
CA THR A 504 -6.17 -29.08 -16.80
C THR A 504 -6.84 -30.42 -17.03
N LEU A 505 -7.14 -31.07 -15.92
CA LEU A 505 -7.94 -32.28 -15.85
C LEU A 505 -8.87 -32.02 -14.65
N GLY A 506 -10.12 -32.46 -14.71
CA GLY A 506 -11.02 -32.40 -13.54
C GLY A 506 -11.82 -31.14 -13.31
N SER A 507 -11.39 -30.02 -13.87
CA SER A 507 -12.16 -28.80 -13.91
C SER A 507 -13.23 -28.81 -15.01
N ILE A 508 -14.48 -28.45 -14.69
CA ILE A 508 -15.47 -28.10 -15.73
C ILE A 508 -15.01 -26.84 -16.47
N GLU A 509 -14.50 -25.84 -15.74
CA GLU A 509 -13.89 -24.61 -16.24
C GLU A 509 -12.35 -24.63 -16.03
N MET A 510 -11.58 -24.69 -17.11
CA MET A 510 -10.10 -24.62 -17.11
C MET A 510 -9.58 -23.25 -16.65
N ALA A 511 -10.35 -22.19 -16.89
CA ALA A 511 -10.07 -20.82 -16.52
C ALA A 511 -11.39 -20.08 -16.30
N SER A 512 -11.51 -19.39 -15.18
CA SER A 512 -12.76 -18.82 -14.65
C SER A 512 -12.58 -17.35 -14.26
N PRO A 513 -12.49 -16.41 -15.23
CA PRO A 513 -12.49 -14.98 -14.94
C PRO A 513 -13.81 -14.53 -14.29
N LEU A 514 -13.74 -13.74 -13.23
CA LEU A 514 -14.93 -13.06 -12.67
C LEU A 514 -15.66 -12.26 -13.75
N ASN A 515 -16.99 -12.35 -13.80
CA ASN A 515 -17.85 -11.71 -14.80
C ASN A 515 -17.53 -12.01 -16.28
N GLY A 516 -16.54 -12.88 -16.56
CA GLY A 516 -16.05 -13.17 -17.90
C GLY A 516 -16.58 -14.49 -18.48
N VAL A 517 -16.09 -14.82 -19.68
CA VAL A 517 -16.44 -16.09 -20.36
C VAL A 517 -15.50 -17.20 -19.87
N PRO A 518 -16.01 -18.26 -19.20
CA PRO A 518 -15.17 -19.33 -18.70
C PRO A 518 -14.68 -20.24 -19.84
N THR A 519 -13.43 -20.68 -19.73
CA THR A 519 -12.82 -21.60 -20.69
C THR A 519 -13.14 -23.04 -20.30
N LEU A 520 -14.13 -23.65 -20.91
CA LEU A 520 -14.58 -25.00 -20.54
C LEU A 520 -13.52 -26.08 -20.85
N GLY A 521 -13.39 -27.10 -19.99
CA GLY A 521 -12.48 -28.23 -20.22
C GLY A 521 -12.94 -29.15 -21.35
N LYS A 522 -14.22 -29.53 -21.33
CA LYS A 522 -14.82 -30.50 -22.27
C LYS A 522 -14.57 -30.23 -23.76
N PRO A 523 -14.61 -28.99 -24.30
CA PRO A 523 -14.29 -28.70 -25.71
C PRO A 523 -12.80 -28.75 -26.06
N ASN A 524 -11.90 -28.75 -25.08
CA ASN A 524 -10.45 -28.66 -25.23
C ASN A 524 -9.73 -29.98 -24.86
N ARG A 525 -10.47 -31.10 -24.84
CA ARG A 525 -9.98 -32.40 -24.38
C ARG A 525 -9.02 -33.04 -25.37
N ASN A 526 -7.83 -33.41 -24.88
CA ASN A 526 -6.70 -33.97 -25.63
C ASN A 526 -6.17 -35.22 -24.89
N GLY A 527 -6.65 -36.40 -25.32
CA GLY A 527 -6.38 -37.67 -24.64
C GLY A 527 -6.97 -37.72 -23.22
N PHE A 528 -6.13 -37.95 -22.22
CA PHE A 528 -6.53 -37.99 -20.81
C PHE A 528 -7.05 -36.63 -20.32
N ALA A 529 -6.26 -35.56 -20.56
CA ALA A 529 -6.44 -34.18 -20.08
C ALA A 529 -7.18 -33.27 -21.06
N SER A 530 -7.39 -32.02 -20.66
CA SER A 530 -7.76 -30.91 -21.53
C SER A 530 -6.60 -29.93 -21.60
N SER A 531 -6.22 -29.50 -22.81
CA SER A 531 -5.02 -28.70 -23.02
C SER A 531 -5.28 -27.58 -24.02
N ILE A 532 -4.88 -26.36 -23.66
CA ILE A 532 -4.84 -25.23 -24.59
C ILE A 532 -3.43 -24.64 -24.66
N LEU A 533 -3.03 -24.30 -25.88
CA LEU A 533 -1.75 -23.72 -26.24
C LEU A 533 -1.51 -22.38 -25.53
N ALA A 534 -2.56 -21.58 -25.41
CA ALA A 534 -2.57 -20.36 -24.61
C ALA A 534 -4.00 -19.95 -24.19
N TRP A 535 -4.10 -19.30 -23.04
CA TRP A 535 -5.23 -18.48 -22.62
C TRP A 535 -4.78 -17.02 -22.60
N LEU A 536 -5.44 -16.20 -23.41
CA LEU A 536 -5.08 -14.79 -23.63
C LEU A 536 -6.09 -13.84 -22.97
N GLY A 537 -6.93 -14.34 -22.06
CA GLY A 537 -8.08 -13.62 -21.49
C GLY A 537 -7.75 -12.34 -20.73
N GLY A 538 -6.50 -12.17 -20.27
CA GLY A 538 -5.98 -10.92 -19.68
C GLY A 538 -4.80 -10.30 -20.41
N SER A 539 -4.49 -10.74 -21.62
CA SER A 539 -3.29 -10.29 -22.37
C SER A 539 -3.37 -8.87 -22.95
N LYS A 540 -4.60 -8.33 -23.07
CA LYS A 540 -4.88 -7.04 -23.74
C LYS A 540 -6.00 -6.23 -23.07
N ASN A 541 -6.79 -6.86 -22.20
CA ASN A 541 -7.94 -6.30 -21.49
C ASN A 541 -7.79 -6.63 -20.00
N ILE A 542 -8.45 -5.88 -19.11
CA ILE A 542 -8.62 -6.33 -17.71
C ILE A 542 -9.45 -7.61 -17.74
N THR A 543 -8.95 -8.65 -17.09
CA THR A 543 -9.61 -9.94 -16.97
C THR A 543 -10.14 -10.15 -15.56
N GLY A 544 -11.30 -10.75 -15.46
CA GLY A 544 -11.96 -10.88 -14.17
C GLY A 544 -12.50 -9.56 -13.59
N GLN A 545 -12.91 -8.61 -14.44
CA GLN A 545 -13.25 -7.25 -14.01
C GLN A 545 -14.38 -7.26 -12.96
N ARG A 546 -14.14 -6.64 -11.81
CA ARG A 546 -15.14 -6.47 -10.75
C ARG A 546 -16.23 -5.47 -11.18
N ASN A 547 -17.39 -5.55 -10.53
CA ASN A 547 -18.44 -4.52 -10.66
C ASN A 547 -17.96 -3.17 -10.07
N PHE A 548 -17.20 -3.25 -8.98
CA PHE A 548 -16.57 -2.11 -8.30
C PHE A 548 -15.08 -2.41 -8.09
N GLU A 549 -14.21 -1.44 -8.37
CA GLU A 549 -12.77 -1.62 -8.15
C GLU A 549 -12.46 -1.83 -6.65
N GLY A 550 -13.20 -1.13 -5.79
CA GLY A 550 -13.16 -1.25 -4.34
C GLY A 550 -12.21 -0.26 -3.67
N TYR A 551 -12.34 -0.13 -2.35
CA TYR A 551 -11.52 0.74 -1.51
C TYR A 551 -11.15 0.05 -0.20
N ARG A 552 -10.13 0.55 0.50
CA ARG A 552 -9.79 0.11 1.86
C ARG A 552 -10.35 1.10 2.88
N ILE A 553 -10.86 0.60 4.00
CA ILE A 553 -11.34 1.46 5.09
C ILE A 553 -10.13 2.04 5.85
N HIS A 554 -9.15 1.19 6.18
CA HIS A 554 -7.87 1.58 6.75
C HIS A 554 -6.72 1.22 5.80
N SER A 555 -5.56 1.84 5.98
CA SER A 555 -4.30 1.46 5.33
C SER A 555 -3.21 1.20 6.37
N GLU A 556 -2.08 0.64 5.94
CA GLU A 556 -0.90 0.41 6.79
C GLU A 556 -0.29 1.71 7.37
N LEU A 557 -0.76 2.88 6.90
CA LEU A 557 -0.37 4.22 7.38
C LEU A 557 -1.41 4.82 8.35
N THR A 558 -2.39 4.04 8.80
CA THR A 558 -3.39 4.51 9.78
C THR A 558 -2.73 4.59 11.15
N ILE A 559 -2.67 5.77 11.75
CA ILE A 559 -2.10 6.00 13.10
C ILE A 559 -2.73 5.04 14.13
N GLY A 560 -1.91 4.31 14.87
CA GLY A 560 -2.34 3.35 15.89
C GLY A 560 -2.74 1.98 15.35
N ILE A 561 -2.62 1.71 14.04
CA ILE A 561 -2.88 0.37 13.49
C ILE A 561 -1.82 -0.65 13.93
N GLU A 562 -0.61 -0.17 14.21
CA GLU A 562 0.53 -0.91 14.73
C GLU A 562 0.31 -1.51 16.14
N GLU A 563 -0.67 -1.00 16.91
CA GLU A 563 -1.03 -1.58 18.21
C GLU A 563 -1.85 -2.88 18.08
N PHE A 564 -2.49 -3.10 16.94
CA PHE A 564 -3.30 -4.28 16.68
C PHE A 564 -2.43 -5.48 16.25
N SER A 565 -2.96 -6.69 16.38
CA SER A 565 -2.30 -7.89 15.85
C SER A 565 -2.24 -7.85 14.32
N GLU A 566 -1.16 -8.35 13.74
CA GLU A 566 -0.96 -8.51 12.28
C GLU A 566 -2.19 -9.05 11.52
N ALA A 567 -2.87 -10.08 12.05
CA ALA A 567 -4.11 -10.61 11.45
C ALA A 567 -5.30 -9.63 11.55
N CYS A 568 -5.36 -8.80 12.59
CA CYS A 568 -6.33 -7.70 12.68
C CYS A 568 -5.96 -6.54 11.74
N GLN A 569 -4.67 -6.23 11.56
CA GLN A 569 -4.20 -5.25 10.58
C GLN A 569 -4.63 -5.68 9.16
N ASN A 570 -4.33 -6.91 8.76
CA ASN A 570 -4.79 -7.50 7.49
C ASN A 570 -6.31 -7.43 7.29
N ALA A 571 -7.11 -7.64 8.35
CA ALA A 571 -8.56 -7.52 8.29
C ALA A 571 -9.03 -6.06 8.17
N LEU A 572 -8.41 -5.13 8.90
CA LEU A 572 -8.73 -3.70 8.86
C LEU A 572 -8.38 -3.06 7.50
N THR A 573 -7.27 -3.46 6.90
CA THR A 573 -6.82 -2.95 5.59
C THR A 573 -7.31 -3.78 4.41
N ALA A 574 -8.16 -4.79 4.62
CA ALA A 574 -8.78 -5.57 3.55
C ALA A 574 -9.61 -4.70 2.57
N LEU A 575 -9.65 -5.13 1.31
CA LEU A 575 -10.34 -4.42 0.23
C LEU A 575 -11.86 -4.66 0.28
N VAL A 576 -12.62 -3.59 0.50
CA VAL A 576 -14.09 -3.58 0.39
C VAL A 576 -14.49 -3.41 -1.07
N ARG A 577 -15.16 -4.43 -1.62
CA ARG A 577 -15.59 -4.50 -3.03
C ARG A 577 -16.93 -3.78 -3.26
N CYS A 578 -17.00 -2.51 -2.91
CA CYS A 578 -18.18 -1.65 -3.09
C CYS A 578 -17.82 -0.35 -3.84
N ASP A 579 -18.83 0.36 -4.34
CA ASP A 579 -18.71 1.71 -4.90
C ASP A 579 -18.02 2.67 -3.92
N ASN A 580 -17.06 3.46 -4.42
CA ASN A 580 -16.21 4.34 -3.63
C ASN A 580 -16.98 5.45 -2.90
N VAL A 581 -18.18 5.85 -3.35
CA VAL A 581 -19.01 6.85 -2.65
C VAL A 581 -19.43 6.34 -1.27
N THR A 582 -19.61 5.02 -1.09
CA THR A 582 -19.91 4.46 0.24
C THR A 582 -18.79 4.68 1.25
N SER A 583 -17.55 4.93 0.78
CA SER A 583 -16.42 5.25 1.65
C SER A 583 -16.53 6.61 2.33
N GLU A 584 -17.45 7.48 1.92
CA GLU A 584 -17.73 8.77 2.58
C GLU A 584 -18.55 8.60 3.87
N CYS A 585 -19.28 7.48 4.02
CA CYS A 585 -20.16 7.16 5.15
C CYS A 585 -19.40 6.79 6.45
N ARG A 586 -18.23 7.38 6.73
CA ARG A 586 -17.35 7.09 7.88
C ARG A 586 -17.77 7.77 9.19
N SER A 587 -18.89 8.50 9.23
CA SER A 587 -19.31 9.21 10.45
C SER A 587 -20.83 9.33 10.60
N ALA A 588 -21.30 9.64 11.81
CA ALA A 588 -22.70 9.98 12.07
C ALA A 588 -23.08 11.28 11.35
N ALA A 589 -23.77 11.13 10.21
CA ALA A 589 -24.42 12.15 9.39
C ALA A 589 -25.83 11.67 8.99
N TYR A 590 -26.64 12.56 8.38
CA TYR A 590 -27.92 12.20 7.75
C TYR A 590 -27.73 12.12 6.24
N HIS A 591 -27.77 10.92 5.67
CA HIS A 591 -27.52 10.72 4.24
C HIS A 591 -28.82 10.95 3.47
N GLY A 592 -29.02 12.21 3.09
CA GLY A 592 -30.17 12.67 2.31
C GLY A 592 -30.06 12.28 0.83
N ILE A 593 -30.45 13.18 -0.08
CA ILE A 593 -30.23 12.95 -1.50
C ILE A 593 -28.75 13.16 -1.83
N LEU A 594 -28.20 12.19 -2.56
CA LEU A 594 -26.84 12.18 -3.08
C LEU A 594 -26.75 13.09 -4.33
N PRO A 595 -25.54 13.53 -4.74
CA PRO A 595 -25.36 14.28 -5.98
C PRO A 595 -25.96 13.58 -7.21
N ILE A 596 -26.33 14.35 -8.24
CA ILE A 596 -27.00 13.82 -9.45
C ILE A 596 -26.08 12.88 -10.25
N GLU A 597 -24.78 12.98 -10.04
CA GLU A 597 -23.73 12.15 -10.60
C GLU A 597 -23.63 10.75 -9.94
N VAL A 598 -24.26 10.53 -8.77
CA VAL A 598 -24.16 9.28 -8.00
C VAL A 598 -25.33 8.34 -8.31
N ASP A 599 -25.00 7.10 -8.72
CA ASP A 599 -26.00 6.05 -8.92
C ASP A 599 -26.39 5.39 -7.59
N VAL A 600 -27.66 5.52 -7.20
CA VAL A 600 -28.19 4.90 -5.98
C VAL A 600 -28.21 3.37 -6.10
N ASP A 601 -28.41 2.81 -7.30
CA ASP A 601 -28.42 1.36 -7.51
C ASP A 601 -27.02 0.75 -7.33
N SER A 602 -25.93 1.53 -7.49
CA SER A 602 -24.56 1.09 -7.21
C SER A 602 -24.26 0.92 -5.71
N ILE A 603 -24.71 1.87 -4.90
CA ILE A 603 -24.61 1.85 -3.43
C ILE A 603 -25.51 0.75 -2.83
N CYS A 604 -26.63 0.46 -3.51
CA CYS A 604 -27.61 -0.53 -3.09
C CYS A 604 -27.43 -1.90 -3.75
N ASP A 605 -26.31 -2.12 -4.42
CA ASP A 605 -25.93 -3.42 -4.95
C ASP A 605 -25.74 -4.46 -3.82
N LYS A 606 -26.17 -5.69 -4.08
CA LYS A 606 -26.17 -6.76 -3.08
C LYS A 606 -24.76 -7.21 -2.71
N ASP A 607 -23.81 -7.12 -3.63
CA ASP A 607 -22.45 -7.64 -3.44
C ASP A 607 -21.59 -6.61 -2.70
N CYS A 608 -21.89 -5.30 -2.85
CA CYS A 608 -21.40 -4.25 -1.95
C CYS A 608 -21.80 -4.52 -0.49
N ALA A 609 -23.09 -4.81 -0.23
CA ALA A 609 -23.61 -5.04 1.11
C ALA A 609 -23.06 -6.33 1.74
N GLU A 610 -22.77 -7.37 0.93
CA GLU A 610 -22.09 -8.58 1.36
C GLU A 610 -20.61 -8.28 1.72
N ALA A 611 -19.86 -7.59 0.85
CA ALA A 611 -18.46 -7.22 1.11
C ALA A 611 -18.24 -6.37 2.37
N ILE A 612 -19.15 -5.44 2.70
CA ILE A 612 -19.11 -4.71 3.99
C ILE A 612 -19.42 -5.61 5.19
N SER A 613 -20.31 -6.59 5.03
CA SER A 613 -20.62 -7.57 6.07
C SER A 613 -19.45 -8.54 6.32
N ASP A 614 -18.74 -8.94 5.26
CA ASP A 614 -17.59 -9.83 5.36
C ASP A 614 -16.37 -9.12 5.95
N TRP A 615 -16.12 -7.86 5.58
CA TRP A 615 -15.11 -7.01 6.26
C TRP A 615 -15.38 -6.90 7.76
N LEU A 616 -16.63 -6.62 8.15
CA LEU A 616 -17.01 -6.57 9.58
C LEU A 616 -16.83 -7.93 10.27
N SER A 617 -17.21 -9.03 9.62
CA SER A 617 -17.05 -10.40 10.14
C SER A 617 -15.58 -10.82 10.32
N ALA A 618 -14.69 -10.36 9.43
CA ALA A 618 -13.26 -10.53 9.55
C ALA A 618 -12.69 -9.71 10.72
N VAL A 619 -13.00 -8.42 10.79
CA VAL A 619 -12.55 -7.54 11.88
C VAL A 619 -13.04 -8.04 13.25
N ASP A 620 -14.31 -8.42 13.39
CA ASP A 620 -14.85 -9.05 14.62
C ASP A 620 -14.13 -10.37 14.96
N THR A 621 -13.66 -11.13 13.95
CA THR A 621 -12.94 -12.39 14.14
C THR A 621 -11.48 -12.20 14.58
N TYR A 622 -10.73 -11.26 13.99
CA TYR A 622 -9.28 -11.12 14.19
C TYR A 622 -8.90 -10.04 15.20
N CYS A 623 -9.71 -8.98 15.31
CA CYS A 623 -9.52 -7.90 16.28
C CYS A 623 -10.25 -8.19 17.61
N GLY A 624 -11.46 -8.77 17.56
CA GLY A 624 -12.28 -9.02 18.75
C GLY A 624 -12.56 -7.74 19.56
N ASP A 625 -12.36 -7.79 20.88
CA ASP A 625 -12.56 -6.65 21.78
C ASP A 625 -11.49 -5.52 21.65
N SER A 626 -10.59 -5.58 20.65
CA SER A 626 -9.53 -4.58 20.44
C SER A 626 -10.10 -3.21 20.04
N LYS A 627 -9.40 -2.15 20.44
CA LYS A 627 -9.86 -0.77 20.36
C LYS A 627 -8.75 0.17 19.92
N TRP A 628 -9.14 1.23 19.24
CA TRP A 628 -8.32 2.42 19.01
C TRP A 628 -8.10 3.18 20.33
N GLU A 629 -7.09 4.05 20.42
CA GLU A 629 -6.78 4.86 21.63
C GLU A 629 -8.00 5.60 22.20
N ASN A 630 -8.87 6.11 21.32
CA ASN A 630 -10.13 6.79 21.68
C ASN A 630 -11.21 5.85 22.28
N GLY A 631 -10.90 4.58 22.48
CA GLY A 631 -11.75 3.57 23.11
C GLY A 631 -12.86 3.00 22.25
N ALA A 632 -12.96 3.39 20.97
CA ALA A 632 -13.86 2.78 19.99
C ALA A 632 -13.35 1.41 19.54
N ALA A 633 -14.28 0.47 19.29
CA ALA A 633 -13.94 -0.86 18.76
C ALA A 633 -13.33 -0.77 17.35
N ALA A 634 -12.47 -1.74 17.00
CA ALA A 634 -11.76 -1.79 15.72
C ALA A 634 -12.67 -1.50 14.50
N GLY A 635 -13.78 -2.23 14.37
CA GLY A 635 -14.75 -2.14 13.26
C GLY A 635 -15.69 -0.93 13.26
N VAL A 636 -15.44 0.11 14.06
CA VAL A 636 -16.33 1.28 14.19
C VAL A 636 -16.58 2.00 12.84
N MET A 637 -15.57 2.08 11.97
CA MET A 637 -15.68 2.77 10.68
C MET A 637 -16.54 2.00 9.67
N GLY A 638 -16.33 0.69 9.53
CA GLY A 638 -17.20 -0.17 8.71
C GLY A 638 -18.64 -0.21 9.24
N SER A 639 -18.84 -0.01 10.54
CA SER A 639 -20.17 0.09 11.15
C SER A 639 -20.92 1.39 10.79
N PHE A 640 -20.20 2.52 10.67
CA PHE A 640 -20.78 3.75 10.10
C PHE A 640 -21.13 3.56 8.62
N ILE A 641 -20.24 2.95 7.83
CA ILE A 641 -20.46 2.73 6.39
C ILE A 641 -21.66 1.79 6.16
N SER A 642 -21.72 0.68 6.89
CA SER A 642 -22.85 -0.25 6.86
C SER A 642 -24.17 0.44 7.25
N TYR A 643 -24.16 1.34 8.24
CA TYR A 643 -25.33 2.15 8.55
C TYR A 643 -25.71 3.08 7.38
N GLY A 644 -24.75 3.80 6.78
CA GLY A 644 -24.98 4.72 5.66
C GLY A 644 -25.55 4.05 4.41
N ILE A 645 -25.09 2.85 4.07
CA ILE A 645 -25.64 2.02 2.98
C ILE A 645 -27.09 1.62 3.31
N ASN A 646 -27.32 1.01 4.48
CA ASN A 646 -28.67 0.63 4.91
C ASN A 646 -29.65 1.83 4.98
N GLU A 647 -29.12 3.01 5.32
CA GLU A 647 -29.84 4.27 5.32
C GLU A 647 -30.24 4.70 3.90
N THR A 648 -29.30 4.81 2.98
CA THR A 648 -29.54 5.19 1.57
C THR A 648 -30.52 4.22 0.89
N CYS A 649 -30.32 2.91 1.08
CA CYS A 649 -31.03 1.84 0.40
C CYS A 649 -32.41 1.51 0.99
N GLN A 650 -32.90 2.31 1.93
CA GLN A 650 -34.26 2.19 2.44
C GLN A 650 -35.27 2.48 1.31
N THR A 651 -36.17 1.54 1.01
CA THR A 651 -37.22 1.70 -0.02
C THR A 651 -38.64 1.75 0.56
N ASP A 652 -39.54 2.43 -0.16
CA ASP A 652 -40.97 2.43 0.13
C ASP A 652 -41.60 1.07 -0.21
N LYS A 653 -42.25 0.45 0.77
CA LYS A 653 -42.78 -0.92 0.66
C LYS A 653 -43.98 -1.10 -0.28
N LYS A 654 -44.50 -0.03 -0.88
CA LYS A 654 -45.67 -0.05 -1.79
C LYS A 654 -45.29 0.28 -3.22
N THR A 655 -44.29 1.13 -3.41
CA THR A 655 -43.87 1.67 -4.72
C THR A 655 -42.48 1.23 -5.15
N GLY A 656 -41.65 0.69 -4.25
CA GLY A 656 -40.28 0.26 -4.52
C GLY A 656 -39.26 1.39 -4.66
N LYS A 657 -39.68 2.65 -4.56
CA LYS A 657 -38.78 3.82 -4.68
C LYS A 657 -37.88 3.98 -3.47
N TYR A 658 -36.68 4.53 -3.67
CA TYR A 658 -35.80 4.95 -2.57
C TYR A 658 -36.46 6.02 -1.70
N CYS A 659 -36.29 5.91 -0.39
CA CYS A 659 -36.97 6.76 0.56
C CYS A 659 -36.44 8.19 0.58
N ASN A 660 -35.22 8.44 0.11
CA ASN A 660 -34.68 9.79 0.01
C ASN A 660 -35.43 10.63 -1.04
N ASP A 661 -35.80 10.04 -2.19
CA ASP A 661 -36.70 10.68 -3.18
C ASP A 661 -38.08 10.97 -2.59
N VAL A 662 -38.63 10.00 -1.86
CA VAL A 662 -39.97 10.10 -1.26
C VAL A 662 -40.01 11.20 -0.20
N ILE A 663 -38.94 11.35 0.59
CA ILE A 663 -38.81 12.35 1.65
C ILE A 663 -38.52 13.76 1.07
N LEU A 664 -37.76 13.90 -0.02
CA LEU A 664 -37.62 15.18 -0.73
C LEU A 664 -38.97 15.69 -1.25
N GLY A 665 -39.84 14.78 -1.69
CA GLY A 665 -41.18 15.12 -2.19
C GLY A 665 -42.14 15.71 -1.15
N PHE A 666 -41.75 15.85 0.12
CA PHE A 666 -42.58 16.41 1.17
C PHE A 666 -42.68 17.94 1.14
N SER A 667 -43.79 18.45 1.67
CA SER A 667 -44.05 19.87 1.81
C SER A 667 -43.10 20.53 2.82
N ASN A 668 -42.47 21.66 2.42
CA ASN A 668 -41.71 22.49 3.35
C ASN A 668 -42.68 23.22 4.30
N SER A 669 -42.95 22.57 5.42
CA SER A 669 -43.96 22.96 6.40
C SER A 669 -43.44 23.92 7.47
N GLY A 670 -42.13 24.17 7.55
CA GLY A 670 -41.49 25.06 8.52
C GLY A 670 -41.49 24.57 9.98
N SER A 671 -42.25 23.53 10.33
CA SER A 671 -42.24 22.91 11.66
C SER A 671 -42.75 21.46 11.61
N LEU A 672 -42.42 20.65 12.63
CA LEU A 672 -42.94 19.28 12.79
C LEU A 672 -44.45 19.25 13.09
N GLU A 673 -45.03 20.36 13.54
CA GLU A 673 -46.44 20.45 13.90
C GLU A 673 -47.31 20.62 12.64
N SER A 674 -46.88 21.50 11.74
CA SER A 674 -47.52 21.79 10.44
C SER A 674 -47.28 20.72 9.35
N MET A 675 -46.31 19.82 9.50
CA MET A 675 -46.06 18.69 8.59
C MET A 675 -47.31 17.81 8.40
N ALA A 676 -47.60 17.33 7.18
CA ALA A 676 -48.82 16.58 6.92
C ALA A 676 -48.76 15.16 7.52
N ASN A 677 -49.90 14.64 8.00
CA ASN A 677 -49.97 13.26 8.52
C ASN A 677 -49.58 12.20 7.46
N SER A 678 -49.81 12.46 6.17
CA SER A 678 -49.41 11.59 5.07
C SER A 678 -47.89 11.48 4.89
N GLU A 679 -47.15 12.52 5.30
CA GLU A 679 -45.70 12.63 5.17
C GLU A 679 -45.03 12.11 6.45
N LEU A 680 -45.46 12.64 7.61
CA LEU A 680 -44.99 12.24 8.94
C LEU A 680 -45.24 10.75 9.25
N CYS A 681 -46.36 10.20 8.76
CA CYS A 681 -46.71 8.78 8.91
C CYS A 681 -46.41 7.94 7.67
N SER A 682 -45.62 8.44 6.71
CA SER A 682 -45.17 7.65 5.56
C SER A 682 -44.28 6.49 6.01
N ASP A 683 -44.36 5.34 5.33
CA ASP A 683 -43.53 4.18 5.65
C ASP A 683 -42.02 4.50 5.53
N CYS A 684 -41.66 5.42 4.63
CA CYS A 684 -40.30 5.93 4.49
C CYS A 684 -39.83 6.76 5.69
N TYR A 685 -40.53 7.84 6.05
CA TYR A 685 -40.06 8.74 7.12
C TYR A 685 -40.13 8.07 8.49
N VAL A 686 -41.17 7.27 8.73
CA VAL A 686 -41.26 6.41 9.92
C VAL A 686 -40.13 5.37 9.94
N GLY A 687 -39.80 4.75 8.80
CA GLY A 687 -38.68 3.81 8.70
C GLY A 687 -37.34 4.45 9.02
N ARG A 688 -37.05 5.62 8.43
CA ARG A 688 -35.85 6.44 8.67
C ARG A 688 -35.70 6.75 10.15
N LEU A 689 -36.73 7.33 10.78
CA LEU A 689 -36.70 7.71 12.20
C LEU A 689 -36.52 6.50 13.14
N LYS A 690 -37.03 5.31 12.78
CA LYS A 690 -36.81 4.07 13.54
C LYS A 690 -35.39 3.52 13.36
N MET A 691 -34.88 3.51 12.13
CA MET A 691 -33.52 3.06 11.80
C MET A 691 -32.48 3.94 12.51
N MET A 692 -32.66 5.26 12.43
CA MET A 692 -31.89 6.25 13.17
C MET A 692 -31.93 5.99 14.69
N GLN A 693 -33.11 5.82 15.28
CA GLN A 693 -33.26 5.57 16.73
C GLN A 693 -32.64 4.22 17.18
N ALA A 694 -32.62 3.21 16.32
CA ALA A 694 -32.13 1.87 16.64
C ALA A 694 -30.59 1.73 16.60
N SER A 695 -29.90 2.62 15.87
CA SER A 695 -28.45 2.56 15.63
C SER A 695 -27.68 3.58 16.48
N PRO A 696 -26.53 3.21 17.09
CA PRO A 696 -25.61 4.17 17.71
C PRO A 696 -24.81 4.98 16.68
N PHE A 697 -24.74 4.51 15.43
CA PHE A 697 -23.96 5.12 14.34
C PHE A 697 -24.71 6.23 13.59
N SER A 698 -25.97 6.51 13.94
CA SER A 698 -26.81 7.49 13.25
C SER A 698 -26.67 8.92 13.80
N TYR A 699 -27.15 9.90 13.03
CA TYR A 699 -27.24 11.29 13.46
C TYR A 699 -28.27 11.57 14.58
N TYR A 700 -29.07 10.57 14.98
CA TYR A 700 -30.22 10.73 15.90
C TYR A 700 -29.87 11.34 17.27
N ARG A 701 -28.67 11.07 17.78
CA ARG A 701 -28.20 11.62 19.06
C ARG A 701 -27.69 13.06 18.93
N LYS A 702 -27.09 13.41 17.78
CA LYS A 702 -26.50 14.74 17.54
C LYS A 702 -27.56 15.83 17.30
N GLU A 703 -28.68 15.48 16.66
CA GLU A 703 -29.71 16.45 16.25
C GLU A 703 -31.07 16.19 16.93
N PRO A 704 -31.47 17.05 17.91
CA PRO A 704 -32.75 16.94 18.63
C PRO A 704 -34.01 16.91 17.75
N TYR A 705 -33.98 17.47 16.54
CA TYR A 705 -35.08 17.46 15.58
C TYR A 705 -35.60 16.04 15.32
N TYR A 706 -34.73 15.06 15.05
CA TYR A 706 -35.16 13.69 14.75
C TYR A 706 -35.77 12.99 15.98
N GLN A 707 -35.31 13.33 17.18
CA GLN A 707 -35.90 12.83 18.42
C GLN A 707 -37.31 13.37 18.60
N ASN A 708 -37.53 14.66 18.28
CA ASN A 708 -38.84 15.30 18.33
C ASN A 708 -39.75 14.82 17.18
N ALA A 709 -39.21 14.56 16.00
CA ALA A 709 -39.93 13.97 14.87
C ALA A 709 -40.45 12.56 15.22
N LEU A 710 -39.65 11.71 15.86
CA LEU A 710 -40.12 10.40 16.31
C LEU A 710 -41.16 10.50 17.44
N LYS A 711 -41.03 11.46 18.37
CA LYS A 711 -42.08 11.74 19.38
C LYS A 711 -43.40 12.14 18.71
N ALA A 712 -43.35 13.03 17.71
CA ALA A 712 -44.52 13.47 16.94
C ALA A 712 -45.15 12.31 16.14
N ALA A 713 -44.34 11.51 15.46
CA ALA A 713 -44.80 10.32 14.73
C ALA A 713 -45.46 9.29 15.68
N VAL A 714 -44.87 9.02 16.85
CA VAL A 714 -45.47 8.11 17.86
C VAL A 714 -46.80 8.65 18.41
N SER A 715 -47.02 9.97 18.40
CA SER A 715 -48.29 10.57 18.82
C SER A 715 -49.35 10.69 17.71
N ARG A 716 -48.96 10.66 16.42
CA ARG A 716 -49.83 10.95 15.26
C ARG A 716 -50.05 9.74 14.34
N CYS A 717 -49.21 8.72 14.45
CA CYS A 717 -49.14 7.55 13.57
C CYS A 717 -49.34 6.23 14.38
N PRO A 718 -49.68 5.10 13.75
CA PRO A 718 -49.94 3.83 14.45
C PRO A 718 -48.65 3.13 14.91
N LEU A 719 -47.94 3.73 15.88
CA LEU A 719 -46.58 3.33 16.32
C LEU A 719 -46.49 3.00 17.81
N SER A 720 -47.55 2.40 18.36
CA SER A 720 -47.62 1.92 19.74
C SER A 720 -46.38 1.10 20.11
N ASN A 721 -45.79 1.39 21.26
CA ASN A 721 -44.60 0.74 21.85
C ASN A 721 -43.26 0.97 21.12
N GLN A 722 -43.15 1.87 20.14
CA GLN A 722 -41.85 2.25 19.56
C GLN A 722 -40.94 2.93 20.62
N PRO A 723 -39.70 2.45 20.83
CA PRO A 723 -38.72 3.15 21.67
C PRO A 723 -38.37 4.54 21.14
N ARG A 724 -38.04 5.47 22.05
CA ARG A 724 -37.81 6.91 21.75
C ARG A 724 -36.52 7.46 22.36
N SER A 725 -35.78 6.64 23.11
CA SER A 725 -34.44 6.97 23.56
C SER A 725 -33.43 6.72 22.44
N ALA A 726 -32.44 7.60 22.29
CA ALA A 726 -31.27 7.29 21.47
C ALA A 726 -30.56 6.03 21.99
N LYS A 727 -29.73 5.42 21.14
CA LYS A 727 -28.69 4.50 21.59
C LYS A 727 -27.54 5.28 22.24
N ASP A 728 -26.78 4.57 23.05
CA ASP A 728 -25.52 5.05 23.60
C ASP A 728 -24.49 5.33 22.48
N SER A 729 -23.44 6.08 22.80
CA SER A 729 -22.38 6.41 21.85
C SER A 729 -21.56 5.15 21.50
N PRO A 730 -21.09 4.98 20.25
CA PRO A 730 -20.11 3.94 19.91
C PRO A 730 -18.71 4.26 20.46
N PHE A 731 -18.46 5.52 20.83
CA PHE A 731 -17.31 5.99 21.58
C PHE A 731 -17.61 5.98 23.10
N PRO A 732 -16.61 5.76 23.98
CA PRO A 732 -16.79 5.88 25.43
C PRO A 732 -17.25 7.28 25.86
N SER A 733 -17.62 7.41 27.14
CA SER A 733 -17.80 8.74 27.75
C SER A 733 -16.43 9.38 27.93
N GLU A 734 -16.27 10.63 27.49
CA GLU A 734 -15.12 11.44 27.88
C GLU A 734 -15.09 11.57 29.41
N THR A 735 -13.94 11.30 30.01
CA THR A 735 -13.72 11.51 31.44
C THR A 735 -13.52 12.99 31.70
N THR A 736 -14.56 13.66 32.20
CA THR A 736 -14.48 15.06 32.62
C THR A 736 -13.57 15.20 33.83
N GLU A 737 -12.33 15.62 33.63
CA GLU A 737 -11.53 16.20 34.72
C GLU A 737 -12.15 17.54 35.15
N ASP A 738 -12.10 17.84 36.45
CA ASP A 738 -12.68 19.06 37.01
C ASP A 738 -11.96 20.31 36.48
N ALA A 739 -12.70 21.19 35.79
CA ALA A 739 -12.15 22.43 35.24
C ALA A 739 -11.55 23.32 36.34
N ILE A 740 -10.25 23.61 36.21
CA ILE A 740 -9.45 24.37 37.19
C ILE A 740 -9.94 25.81 37.29
N CYS A 741 -10.52 26.18 38.42
CA CYS A 741 -11.00 27.54 38.67
C CYS A 741 -9.87 28.40 39.26
N LEU A 742 -9.11 29.07 38.40
CA LEU A 742 -7.86 29.81 38.73
C LEU A 742 -8.00 30.90 39.82
N SER A 743 -9.22 31.33 40.16
CA SER A 743 -9.48 32.31 41.22
C SER A 743 -9.86 31.71 42.59
N ASP A 744 -10.14 30.40 42.64
CA ASP A 744 -10.90 29.71 43.71
C ASP A 744 -12.32 30.26 43.99
N VAL A 745 -12.78 31.32 43.31
CA VAL A 745 -14.08 31.94 43.53
C VAL A 745 -15.13 31.35 42.60
N LYS A 746 -15.93 30.40 43.11
CA LYS A 746 -17.15 29.93 42.43
C LYS A 746 -18.39 30.70 42.87
N TYR A 747 -19.33 30.92 41.95
CA TYR A 747 -20.62 31.58 42.17
C TYR A 747 -21.76 30.74 41.58
N VAL A 748 -22.90 30.68 42.28
CA VAL A 748 -24.11 30.01 41.78
C VAL A 748 -25.06 31.05 41.22
N THR A 749 -25.40 30.91 39.94
CA THR A 749 -26.20 31.88 39.18
C THR A 749 -27.64 32.01 39.69
N GLN A 750 -28.20 33.21 39.59
CA GLN A 750 -29.54 33.55 40.04
C GLN A 750 -30.39 34.07 38.87
N SER A 751 -31.72 34.02 39.00
CA SER A 751 -32.62 34.45 37.93
C SER A 751 -32.46 35.95 37.65
N GLY A 752 -32.05 36.29 36.43
CA GLY A 752 -31.73 37.66 36.01
C GLY A 752 -30.23 38.02 36.09
N ASP A 753 -29.35 37.09 36.45
CA ASP A 753 -27.91 37.28 36.28
C ASP A 753 -27.52 37.24 34.78
N THR A 754 -26.57 38.08 34.41
CA THR A 754 -26.00 38.22 33.06
C THR A 754 -24.49 38.39 33.18
N CYS A 755 -23.73 38.11 32.12
CA CYS A 755 -22.27 38.30 32.15
C CYS A 755 -21.91 39.74 32.54
N ASP A 756 -22.65 40.74 32.01
CA ASP A 756 -22.48 42.15 32.36
C ASP A 756 -22.81 42.49 33.81
N SER A 757 -23.92 41.96 34.36
CA SER A 757 -24.31 42.26 35.72
C SER A 757 -23.34 41.64 36.74
N LEU A 758 -22.86 40.44 36.45
CA LEU A 758 -21.83 39.75 37.24
C LEU A 758 -20.45 40.39 37.09
N ALA A 759 -20.06 40.79 35.88
CA ALA A 759 -18.79 41.46 35.60
C ALA A 759 -18.65 42.80 36.34
N LEU A 760 -19.70 43.62 36.34
CA LEU A 760 -19.75 44.86 37.12
C LEU A 760 -19.77 44.59 38.64
N LYS A 761 -20.54 43.59 39.09
CA LYS A 761 -20.70 43.22 40.51
C LYS A 761 -19.40 42.69 41.14
N TYR A 762 -18.61 41.94 40.38
CA TYR A 762 -17.39 41.28 40.86
C TYR A 762 -16.09 41.88 40.33
N SER A 763 -16.14 42.93 39.51
CA SER A 763 -14.97 43.58 38.89
C SER A 763 -14.11 42.60 38.08
N VAL A 764 -14.73 42.00 37.06
CA VAL A 764 -14.12 41.07 36.09
C VAL A 764 -14.61 41.40 34.68
N SER A 765 -14.08 40.77 33.63
CA SER A 765 -14.63 40.94 32.26
C SER A 765 -15.81 40.00 31.98
N SER A 766 -16.85 40.50 31.29
CA SER A 766 -18.00 39.70 30.82
C SER A 766 -17.55 38.52 29.95
N ALA A 767 -16.61 38.78 29.03
CA ALA A 767 -16.08 37.76 28.12
C ALA A 767 -15.31 36.66 28.86
N ALA A 768 -14.59 37.03 29.92
CA ALA A 768 -13.88 36.05 30.75
C ALA A 768 -14.83 35.19 31.59
N ILE A 769 -16.00 35.72 32.00
CA ILE A 769 -17.07 34.90 32.60
C ILE A 769 -17.58 33.89 31.57
N PHE A 770 -17.86 34.31 30.33
CA PHE A 770 -18.35 33.42 29.27
C PHE A 770 -17.34 32.32 28.92
N ILE A 771 -16.12 32.72 28.52
CA ILE A 771 -15.08 31.81 28.02
C ILE A 771 -14.61 30.84 29.11
N GLY A 772 -14.61 31.27 30.38
CA GLY A 772 -14.22 30.42 31.51
C GLY A 772 -15.29 29.42 31.98
N ASN A 773 -16.50 29.42 31.40
CA ASN A 773 -17.63 28.62 31.88
C ASN A 773 -18.47 28.08 30.70
N PRO A 774 -18.14 26.89 30.15
CA PRO A 774 -18.83 26.34 28.98
C PRO A 774 -20.32 26.02 29.22
N ASP A 775 -20.78 25.96 30.47
CA ASP A 775 -22.21 25.84 30.82
C ASP A 775 -23.02 27.13 30.55
N ILE A 776 -22.38 28.26 30.27
CA ILE A 776 -23.07 29.52 29.92
C ILE A 776 -23.37 29.54 28.41
N LEU A 777 -24.61 29.24 28.04
CA LEU A 777 -25.06 29.24 26.65
C LEU A 777 -25.47 30.62 26.11
N ASP A 778 -25.88 31.55 26.98
CA ASP A 778 -26.21 32.94 26.64
C ASP A 778 -25.76 33.89 27.77
N CYS A 779 -24.93 34.87 27.44
CA CYS A 779 -24.48 35.89 28.39
C CYS A 779 -25.57 36.85 28.86
N ASN A 780 -26.66 36.99 28.10
CA ASN A 780 -27.73 37.96 28.36
C ASN A 780 -28.86 37.40 29.24
N ASN A 781 -28.91 36.07 29.40
CA ASN A 781 -29.88 35.37 30.23
C ASN A 781 -29.25 34.05 30.72
N ILE A 782 -28.49 34.10 31.82
CA ILE A 782 -27.81 32.92 32.36
C ILE A 782 -28.82 32.08 33.17
N ASP A 783 -28.88 30.77 32.90
CA ASP A 783 -29.77 29.86 33.63
C ASP A 783 -29.44 29.82 35.14
N PRO A 784 -30.45 29.85 36.03
CA PRO A 784 -30.24 29.88 37.47
C PRO A 784 -29.86 28.51 38.05
N GLY A 785 -28.85 28.49 38.92
CA GLY A 785 -28.35 27.27 39.58
C GLY A 785 -27.06 26.68 38.99
N VAL A 786 -26.51 27.28 37.92
CA VAL A 786 -25.21 26.91 37.34
C VAL A 786 -24.08 27.38 38.27
N SER A 787 -23.08 26.54 38.49
CA SER A 787 -21.94 26.82 39.38
C SER A 787 -20.73 27.32 38.59
N ILE A 788 -20.71 28.62 38.28
CA ILE A 788 -19.66 29.24 37.47
C ILE A 788 -18.40 29.58 38.27
N CYS A 789 -17.22 29.47 37.67
CA CYS A 789 -15.98 30.09 38.13
C CYS A 789 -15.97 31.58 37.77
N LEU A 790 -15.70 32.47 38.73
CA LEU A 790 -15.48 33.88 38.44
C LEU A 790 -14.01 34.12 38.07
N PRO A 791 -13.70 34.90 37.01
CA PRO A 791 -12.33 35.24 36.65
C PRO A 791 -11.57 36.02 37.73
N LEU A 792 -10.25 36.16 37.56
CA LEU A 792 -9.43 37.03 38.40
C LEU A 792 -9.86 38.52 38.23
N GLN A 793 -9.87 39.26 39.34
CA GLN A 793 -10.40 40.63 39.36
C GLN A 793 -9.53 41.65 38.64
N CYS A 794 -10.16 42.61 37.97
CA CYS A 794 -9.53 43.71 37.25
C CYS A 794 -10.32 45.02 37.48
N SER A 795 -9.67 46.16 37.28
CA SER A 795 -10.41 47.40 37.04
C SER A 795 -11.19 47.23 35.73
N THR A 796 -12.43 47.70 35.67
CA THR A 796 -13.30 47.49 34.50
C THR A 796 -13.69 48.78 33.80
N TYR A 797 -14.05 48.66 32.53
CA TYR A 797 -14.73 49.69 31.73
C TYR A 797 -15.91 49.03 31.01
N LYS A 798 -17.03 49.75 30.86
CA LYS A 798 -18.21 49.26 30.14
C LYS A 798 -18.33 49.99 28.80
N LEU A 799 -18.41 49.22 27.72
CA LEU A 799 -18.51 49.71 26.34
C LEU A 799 -19.88 50.35 26.07
N GLU A 800 -19.85 51.62 25.68
CA GLU A 800 -21.02 52.32 25.11
C GLU A 800 -21.31 51.82 23.68
N THR A 801 -22.40 52.26 23.05
CA THR A 801 -22.89 51.70 21.78
C THR A 801 -22.04 52.02 20.54
N ASP A 802 -21.20 53.06 20.61
CA ASP A 802 -20.34 53.57 19.53
C ASP A 802 -18.85 53.53 19.91
N ASP A 803 -18.51 52.89 21.02
CA ASP A 803 -17.13 52.77 21.51
C ASP A 803 -16.23 51.94 20.56
N THR A 804 -15.00 52.41 20.41
CA THR A 804 -13.90 51.79 19.64
C THR A 804 -12.67 51.69 20.55
N CYS A 805 -11.65 50.88 20.21
CA CYS A 805 -10.40 50.91 21.00
C CYS A 805 -9.78 52.30 21.09
N MET A 806 -10.04 53.21 20.15
CA MET A 806 -9.52 54.58 20.18
C MET A 806 -10.28 55.47 21.19
N SER A 807 -11.61 55.39 21.25
CA SER A 807 -12.38 56.13 22.27
C SER A 807 -12.16 55.55 23.66
N VAL A 808 -12.10 54.21 23.80
CA VAL A 808 -11.75 53.54 25.06
C VAL A 808 -10.33 53.90 25.50
N ALA A 809 -9.34 53.95 24.58
CA ALA A 809 -7.99 54.43 24.88
C ALA A 809 -7.99 55.86 25.42
N ILE A 810 -8.72 56.78 24.77
CA ILE A 810 -8.88 58.17 25.23
C ILE A 810 -9.57 58.25 26.60
N ALA A 811 -10.61 57.44 26.84
CA ALA A 811 -11.38 57.44 28.08
C ALA A 811 -10.64 56.81 29.28
N THR A 812 -9.77 55.82 29.03
CA THR A 812 -9.04 55.06 30.06
C THR A 812 -7.59 55.51 30.26
N GLY A 813 -7.02 56.25 29.29
CA GLY A 813 -5.60 56.61 29.27
C GLY A 813 -4.66 55.48 28.85
N LEU A 814 -5.20 54.34 28.41
CA LEU A 814 -4.45 53.18 27.93
C LEU A 814 -4.10 53.32 26.43
N GLN A 815 -3.09 52.59 25.96
CA GLN A 815 -2.90 52.39 24.52
C GLN A 815 -3.89 51.33 23.99
N PRO A 816 -4.32 51.41 22.71
CA PRO A 816 -5.17 50.38 22.10
C PRO A 816 -4.62 48.95 22.25
N ASP A 817 -3.30 48.78 22.13
CA ASP A 817 -2.64 47.48 22.29
C ASP A 817 -2.63 46.99 23.74
N THR A 818 -2.65 47.90 24.72
CA THR A 818 -2.84 47.55 26.14
C THR A 818 -4.27 47.07 26.39
N ILE A 819 -5.27 47.72 25.77
CA ILE A 819 -6.68 47.28 25.87
C ILE A 819 -6.84 45.87 25.28
N ARG A 820 -6.21 45.60 24.14
CA ARG A 820 -6.15 44.25 23.52
C ARG A 820 -5.45 43.23 24.42
N LEU A 821 -4.28 43.57 24.97
CA LEU A 821 -3.51 42.67 25.86
C LEU A 821 -4.29 42.30 27.14
N LEU A 822 -5.12 43.21 27.64
CA LEU A 822 -6.01 42.97 28.78
C LEU A 822 -7.32 42.26 28.42
N ASN A 823 -7.67 42.18 27.14
CA ASN A 823 -8.91 41.58 26.63
C ASN A 823 -8.62 40.85 25.29
N PRO A 824 -7.94 39.68 25.30
CA PRO A 824 -7.37 39.08 24.09
C PRO A 824 -8.38 38.67 23.00
N TRP A 825 -9.67 38.65 23.32
CA TRP A 825 -10.76 38.44 22.36
C TRP A 825 -11.01 39.65 21.44
N ILE A 826 -10.47 40.83 21.76
CA ILE A 826 -10.55 42.02 20.91
C ILE A 826 -9.56 41.86 19.73
N HIS A 827 -10.11 41.78 18.52
CA HIS A 827 -9.37 41.58 17.28
C HIS A 827 -8.32 42.67 17.06
N GLU A 828 -7.25 42.37 16.31
CA GLU A 828 -6.13 43.29 16.15
C GLU A 828 -6.48 44.65 15.52
N LEU A 829 -7.40 44.64 14.55
CA LEU A 829 -7.95 45.86 13.93
C LEU A 829 -9.04 46.53 14.78
N CYS A 830 -9.34 45.99 15.97
CA CYS A 830 -10.43 46.37 16.89
C CYS A 830 -11.84 46.47 16.25
N CYS A 831 -12.04 45.81 15.11
CA CYS A 831 -13.31 45.82 14.37
C CYS A 831 -14.44 45.03 15.07
N ASN A 832 -14.12 44.13 16.01
CA ASN A 832 -15.12 43.29 16.70
C ASN A 832 -15.56 43.82 18.08
N ILE A 833 -15.01 44.94 18.57
CA ILE A 833 -15.24 45.42 19.95
C ILE A 833 -16.72 45.73 20.24
N GLN A 834 -17.53 46.05 19.21
CA GLN A 834 -18.98 46.16 19.34
C GLN A 834 -19.72 44.87 18.95
N THR A 835 -19.34 44.22 17.85
CA THR A 835 -20.09 43.05 17.33
C THR A 835 -20.00 41.83 18.24
N ALA A 836 -18.92 41.68 19.00
CA ALA A 836 -18.80 40.61 19.99
C ALA A 836 -19.62 40.88 21.27
N THR A 837 -20.15 42.09 21.49
CA THR A 837 -20.85 42.43 22.74
C THR A 837 -22.20 41.72 22.92
N GLU A 838 -22.81 41.26 21.84
CA GLU A 838 -24.05 40.47 21.87
C GLU A 838 -23.81 39.07 22.48
N THR A 839 -22.63 38.48 22.23
CA THR A 839 -22.25 37.15 22.74
C THR A 839 -21.43 37.19 24.02
N LEU A 840 -20.48 38.13 24.12
CA LEU A 840 -19.48 38.19 25.20
C LEU A 840 -19.76 39.27 26.25
N GLY A 841 -20.79 40.11 26.06
CA GLY A 841 -21.08 41.26 26.92
C GLY A 841 -20.16 42.48 26.68
N ARG A 842 -20.35 43.52 27.48
CA ARG A 842 -19.78 44.88 27.29
C ARG A 842 -18.72 45.27 28.31
N VAL A 843 -18.39 44.42 29.29
CA VAL A 843 -17.44 44.77 30.36
C VAL A 843 -16.05 44.22 30.06
N ILE A 844 -15.09 45.13 29.88
CA ILE A 844 -13.68 44.85 29.60
C ILE A 844 -12.79 45.20 30.80
N CYS A 845 -11.63 44.56 30.90
CA CYS A 845 -10.59 44.89 31.88
C CYS A 845 -9.71 46.07 31.41
N THR A 846 -9.37 46.96 32.34
CA THR A 846 -8.45 48.11 32.16
C THR A 846 -7.21 48.05 33.06
N THR A 847 -7.11 47.01 33.90
CA THR A 847 -5.85 46.57 34.54
C THR A 847 -5.70 45.06 34.39
N THR A 848 -4.48 44.55 34.59
CA THR A 848 -4.19 43.10 34.60
C THR A 848 -5.13 42.37 35.56
N PRO A 849 -5.85 41.31 35.13
CA PRO A 849 -6.59 40.42 36.01
C PRO A 849 -5.68 39.80 37.08
N GLY A 850 -6.09 39.88 38.35
CA GLY A 850 -5.27 39.49 39.49
C GLY A 850 -4.37 40.60 40.05
N GLY A 851 -4.33 41.76 39.40
CA GLY A 851 -3.56 42.92 39.84
C GLY A 851 -2.06 42.84 39.54
N LYS A 852 -1.23 43.56 40.32
CA LYS A 852 0.23 43.43 40.28
C LYS A 852 0.69 42.42 41.32
N TYR A 853 1.40 41.39 40.88
CA TYR A 853 1.98 40.38 41.74
C TYR A 853 3.30 40.87 42.35
N GLU A 854 3.23 41.67 43.42
CA GLU A 854 4.41 42.07 44.18
C GLU A 854 4.86 40.95 45.13
N HIS A 855 5.78 40.13 44.65
CA HIS A 855 6.65 39.28 45.47
C HIS A 855 8.10 39.72 45.28
N ASP A 856 8.94 39.57 46.30
CA ASP A 856 10.37 39.90 46.26
C ASP A 856 11.14 38.96 45.31
N VAL A 857 11.07 39.23 44.01
CA VAL A 857 11.86 38.52 43.00
C VAL A 857 13.32 38.92 43.19
N ASN A 858 14.14 37.99 43.69
CA ASN A 858 15.57 38.18 43.89
C ASN A 858 16.35 38.07 42.56
N SER A 859 15.86 38.79 41.54
CA SER A 859 16.35 38.74 40.16
C SER A 859 17.51 39.71 39.94
N THR A 860 18.49 39.28 39.16
CA THR A 860 19.62 40.12 38.74
C THR A 860 19.16 41.16 37.73
N ASN A 861 19.39 42.45 38.04
CA ASN A 861 18.89 43.61 37.29
C ASN A 861 19.19 43.61 35.78
N SER A 862 18.21 43.19 34.98
CA SER A 862 17.96 43.70 33.63
C SER A 862 16.53 43.43 33.14
N ASP A 863 15.90 44.51 32.69
CA ASP A 863 14.77 44.56 31.77
C ASP A 863 13.36 44.11 32.24
N PRO A 864 12.28 44.51 31.53
CA PRO A 864 11.00 44.80 32.16
C PRO A 864 10.22 43.55 32.54
N ALA A 865 9.43 43.69 33.61
CA ALA A 865 8.75 42.62 34.33
C ALA A 865 7.62 41.88 33.57
N TYR A 866 7.48 42.06 32.25
CA TYR A 866 6.34 41.55 31.46
C TYR A 866 6.71 41.07 30.04
N SER A 867 7.93 40.58 29.81
CA SER A 867 8.31 39.91 28.56
C SER A 867 8.79 38.48 28.83
N GLU A 868 8.44 37.52 27.97
CA GLU A 868 8.92 36.13 28.10
C GLU A 868 10.43 36.00 27.88
N TYR A 869 10.98 36.91 27.07
CA TYR A 869 12.41 37.00 26.81
C TYR A 869 13.09 37.99 27.77
N ALA A 870 14.38 37.75 28.03
CA ALA A 870 15.28 38.72 28.66
C ALA A 870 16.17 39.39 27.61
N ASP A 871 16.53 40.66 27.85
CA ASP A 871 17.28 41.47 26.88
C ASP A 871 18.78 41.15 26.82
N LYS A 872 19.31 40.46 27.85
CA LYS A 872 20.70 39.96 27.89
C LYS A 872 20.84 38.77 28.85
N SER A 873 21.86 37.95 28.64
CA SER A 873 22.14 36.81 29.51
C SER A 873 22.88 37.24 30.79
N VAL A 874 22.67 36.49 31.86
CA VAL A 874 23.27 36.70 33.18
C VAL A 874 23.71 35.36 33.76
N LEU A 875 24.78 35.36 34.55
CA LEU A 875 25.26 34.12 35.17
C LEU A 875 24.23 33.58 36.20
N PRO A 876 24.06 32.25 36.29
CA PRO A 876 23.15 31.64 37.26
C PRO A 876 23.57 31.94 38.71
N PRO A 877 22.63 31.84 39.68
CA PRO A 877 22.91 32.13 41.09
C PRO A 877 24.10 31.32 41.62
N LYS A 878 24.98 31.97 42.40
CA LYS A 878 26.25 31.38 42.83
C LYS A 878 26.04 30.18 43.76
N GLY A 879 26.21 28.97 43.22
CA GLY A 879 25.99 27.70 43.92
C GLY A 879 24.68 26.99 43.55
N ALA A 880 23.96 27.48 42.53
CA ALA A 880 22.80 26.80 41.96
C ALA A 880 23.18 25.49 41.27
N THR A 881 22.35 24.46 41.46
CA THR A 881 22.37 23.24 40.64
C THR A 881 21.50 23.50 39.41
N ILE A 882 22.10 23.60 38.23
CA ILE A 882 21.39 23.85 36.96
C ILE A 882 20.75 22.53 36.48
N ALA A 883 19.54 22.60 35.92
CA ALA A 883 18.86 21.43 35.34
C ALA A 883 19.51 20.98 34.02
N GLN A 884 19.30 19.71 33.65
CA GLN A 884 20.03 19.10 32.53
C GLN A 884 19.60 19.71 31.17
N GLY A 885 20.56 20.28 30.45
CA GLY A 885 20.34 20.88 29.13
C GLY A 885 19.75 22.29 29.16
N THR A 886 19.43 22.86 30.33
CA THR A 886 18.97 24.26 30.45
C THR A 886 19.94 25.23 29.78
N THR A 887 19.41 26.15 28.99
CA THR A 887 20.22 27.09 28.20
C THR A 887 21.04 28.06 29.06
N GLU A 888 22.33 28.22 28.77
CA GLU A 888 23.19 29.23 29.40
C GLU A 888 22.87 30.66 28.94
N TYR A 889 22.17 30.83 27.81
CA TYR A 889 21.74 32.11 27.25
C TYR A 889 20.53 32.70 27.99
N CYS A 890 20.50 32.59 29.31
CA CYS A 890 19.37 32.96 30.16
C CYS A 890 19.60 34.29 30.90
N GLY A 891 18.59 35.16 30.92
CA GLY A 891 18.61 36.42 31.67
C GLY A 891 17.81 36.38 32.98
N ARG A 892 16.95 35.38 33.21
CA ARG A 892 16.24 35.16 34.48
C ARG A 892 16.26 33.69 34.90
N TRP A 893 16.83 33.40 36.05
CA TRP A 893 16.96 32.05 36.61
C TRP A 893 16.01 31.83 37.79
N TYR A 894 15.43 30.64 37.92
CA TYR A 894 14.58 30.25 39.06
C TYR A 894 14.98 28.88 39.61
N THR A 895 15.09 28.76 40.94
CA THR A 895 15.36 27.50 41.63
C THR A 895 14.06 26.96 42.22
N VAL A 896 13.61 25.80 41.73
CA VAL A 896 12.32 25.19 42.07
C VAL A 896 12.24 24.89 43.57
N GLN A 897 11.13 25.28 44.18
CA GLN A 897 10.80 25.02 45.58
C GLN A 897 9.92 23.78 45.72
N LYS A 898 9.91 23.19 46.91
CA LYS A 898 9.08 22.01 47.17
C LYS A 898 7.59 22.40 47.17
N GLY A 899 6.86 21.93 46.15
CA GLY A 899 5.45 22.28 45.94
C GLY A 899 5.25 23.49 45.02
N ASP A 900 6.22 23.82 44.16
CA ASP A 900 5.92 24.41 42.86
C ASP A 900 5.24 23.40 41.93
N ASP A 901 4.54 23.94 40.94
CA ASP A 901 3.95 23.26 39.80
C ASP A 901 4.23 24.09 38.53
N CYS A 902 4.05 23.51 37.35
CA CYS A 902 4.39 24.17 36.09
C CYS A 902 3.57 25.44 35.88
N ALA A 903 2.26 25.40 36.11
CA ALA A 903 1.38 26.55 35.90
C ALA A 903 1.81 27.76 36.76
N ARG A 904 2.16 27.54 38.03
CA ARG A 904 2.68 28.61 38.90
C ARG A 904 3.98 29.20 38.39
N VAL A 905 4.96 28.37 37.99
CA VAL A 905 6.27 28.84 37.52
C VAL A 905 6.15 29.63 36.21
N LEU A 906 5.35 29.15 35.25
CA LEU A 906 5.11 29.82 33.97
C LEU A 906 4.44 31.20 34.16
N VAL A 907 3.37 31.25 34.98
CA VAL A 907 2.63 32.49 35.27
C VAL A 907 3.48 33.49 36.05
N GLN A 908 4.21 33.04 37.09
CA GLN A 908 5.04 33.89 37.95
C GLN A 908 6.19 34.56 37.19
N HIS A 909 6.71 33.92 36.15
CA HIS A 909 7.85 34.43 35.37
C HIS A 909 7.48 34.91 33.96
N HIS A 910 6.18 34.96 33.65
CA HIS A 910 5.63 35.39 32.36
C HIS A 910 6.33 34.70 31.18
N ILE A 911 6.38 33.37 31.18
CA ILE A 911 6.98 32.55 30.13
C ILE A 911 5.99 31.46 29.70
N SER A 912 5.81 31.26 28.39
CA SER A 912 4.94 30.22 27.84
C SER A 912 5.53 28.82 28.03
N LEU A 913 4.67 27.79 28.10
CA LEU A 913 5.10 26.39 28.28
C LEU A 913 6.10 25.96 27.22
N LEU A 914 5.82 26.27 25.95
CA LEU A 914 6.69 26.01 24.80
C LEU A 914 8.07 26.66 24.97
N LEU A 915 8.12 27.95 25.34
CA LEU A 915 9.39 28.66 25.51
C LEU A 915 10.17 28.17 26.74
N PHE A 916 9.45 27.78 27.80
CA PHE A 916 10.06 27.23 29.01
C PHE A 916 10.65 25.83 28.78
N THR A 917 9.96 24.93 28.08
CA THR A 917 10.50 23.59 27.75
C THR A 917 11.64 23.68 26.73
N SER A 918 11.54 24.57 25.75
CA SER A 918 12.64 24.89 24.83
C SER A 918 13.88 25.43 25.56
N ALA A 919 13.69 26.26 26.60
CA ALA A 919 14.78 26.75 27.44
C ALA A 919 15.33 25.69 28.42
N ASN A 920 14.59 24.61 28.67
CA ASN A 920 14.89 23.58 29.68
C ASN A 920 14.52 22.17 29.19
N PRO A 921 15.30 21.55 28.28
CA PRO A 921 14.96 20.26 27.65
C PRO A 921 14.85 19.05 28.59
N SER A 922 15.13 19.18 29.89
CA SER A 922 14.80 18.16 30.91
C SER A 922 13.34 18.22 31.40
N VAL A 923 12.48 19.02 30.76
CA VAL A 923 11.07 19.23 31.11
C VAL A 923 10.24 19.03 29.85
N SER A 924 9.36 18.02 29.82
CA SER A 924 8.41 17.87 28.70
C SER A 924 7.23 18.83 28.84
N GLN A 925 6.49 19.02 27.76
CA GLN A 925 5.23 19.76 27.81
C GLN A 925 4.17 18.98 28.61
N ASP A 926 4.08 17.67 28.39
CA ASP A 926 3.06 16.79 28.97
C ASP A 926 3.30 16.49 30.46
N THR A 927 4.57 16.38 30.86
CA THR A 927 5.00 16.02 32.22
C THR A 927 5.61 17.19 33.01
N CYS A 928 5.45 18.43 32.53
CA CYS A 928 6.15 19.61 33.07
C CYS A 928 6.12 19.71 34.62
N SER A 929 4.96 19.52 35.25
CA SER A 929 4.82 19.62 36.71
C SER A 929 5.51 18.50 37.51
N SER A 930 5.74 17.32 36.91
CA SER A 930 6.53 16.25 37.53
C SER A 930 8.03 16.36 37.26
N ASP A 931 8.42 17.02 36.17
CA ASP A 931 9.80 17.18 35.72
C ASP A 931 10.54 18.35 36.42
N LEU A 932 9.79 19.21 37.12
CA LEU A 932 10.30 20.28 37.98
C LEU A 932 10.84 19.70 39.31
N ILE A 933 12.13 19.40 39.34
CA ILE A 933 12.81 18.80 40.49
C ILE A 933 13.16 19.88 41.53
N PRO A 934 12.62 19.82 42.77
CA PRO A 934 12.92 20.80 43.81
C PRO A 934 14.42 20.89 44.15
N GLY A 935 14.95 22.11 44.15
CA GLY A 935 16.37 22.40 44.31
C GLY A 935 17.19 22.46 43.02
N GLN A 936 16.63 22.08 41.86
CA GLN A 936 17.23 22.38 40.56
C GLN A 936 16.82 23.78 40.07
N THR A 937 17.64 24.33 39.17
CA THR A 937 17.56 25.72 38.70
C THR A 937 17.40 25.75 37.19
N TYR A 938 16.34 26.41 36.76
CA TYR A 938 15.82 26.42 35.40
C TYR A 938 15.84 27.85 34.85
N CYS A 939 15.84 27.98 33.52
CA CYS A 939 15.73 29.27 32.85
C CYS A 939 14.26 29.68 32.72
N VAL A 940 13.91 30.87 33.23
CA VAL A 940 12.55 31.46 33.24
C VAL A 940 12.52 32.86 32.60
N GLY A 941 13.44 33.07 31.68
CA GLY A 941 13.63 34.30 30.91
C GLY A 941 14.84 34.13 30.00
N PRO A 942 14.75 33.24 28.99
CA PRO A 942 15.81 33.08 28.00
C PRO A 942 15.99 34.38 27.23
N THR A 943 17.21 34.64 26.77
CA THR A 943 17.41 35.67 25.74
C THR A 943 16.91 35.16 24.39
N LYS A 944 16.67 36.07 23.43
CA LYS A 944 16.35 35.67 22.06
C LYS A 944 17.50 34.85 21.44
N ASP A 945 18.74 35.19 21.79
CA ASP A 945 19.96 34.48 21.38
C ASP A 945 19.96 33.00 21.79
N ALA A 946 19.19 32.60 22.82
CA ALA A 946 19.05 31.21 23.25
C ALA A 946 18.41 30.29 22.19
N PHE A 947 17.70 30.85 21.21
CA PHE A 947 17.02 30.13 20.13
C PHE A 947 17.41 30.65 18.75
N VAL A 948 18.52 31.39 18.64
CA VAL A 948 19.12 31.70 17.34
C VAL A 948 19.92 30.49 16.86
N ASP A 949 19.19 29.45 16.43
CA ASP A 949 19.67 28.68 15.30
C ASP A 949 19.57 29.56 14.03
N ARG A 950 20.46 29.34 13.07
CA ARG A 950 20.70 30.27 11.96
C ARG A 950 19.90 29.95 10.71
N THR A 951 18.60 29.71 10.88
CA THR A 951 17.62 29.61 9.79
C THR A 951 16.48 30.60 10.04
N PRO A 952 16.54 31.82 9.45
CA PRO A 952 15.36 32.67 9.38
C PRO A 952 14.23 31.95 8.63
N ILE A 953 12.98 32.15 9.03
CA ILE A 953 11.83 31.80 8.17
C ILE A 953 12.00 32.60 6.87
N PRO A 954 12.15 31.95 5.69
CA PRO A 954 12.41 32.68 4.46
C PRO A 954 11.23 33.59 4.06
N PRO A 955 11.48 34.73 3.38
CA PRO A 955 10.40 35.56 2.84
C PRO A 955 9.63 34.80 1.74
N TYR A 956 8.35 34.51 1.99
CA TYR A 956 7.50 33.88 0.99
C TYR A 956 6.96 34.89 -0.04
N TRP A 957 6.85 34.43 -1.28
CA TRP A 957 6.27 35.18 -2.40
C TRP A 957 5.04 34.47 -2.97
N ARG A 958 4.08 35.25 -3.46
CA ARG A 958 2.84 34.73 -4.08
C ARG A 958 3.06 34.50 -5.57
N TYR A 959 2.95 33.25 -6.03
CA TYR A 959 3.16 32.90 -7.44
C TYR A 959 1.91 32.85 -8.31
N GLY A 960 0.73 32.99 -7.71
CA GLY A 960 -0.56 33.11 -8.41
C GLY A 960 -1.54 31.99 -8.06
N CYS A 961 -2.71 32.02 -8.71
CA CYS A 961 -3.73 31.00 -8.56
C CYS A 961 -3.54 29.88 -9.59
N TYR A 962 -3.49 28.61 -9.17
CA TYR A 962 -3.25 27.46 -10.04
C TYR A 962 -4.39 26.44 -9.98
N ALA A 963 -4.71 25.84 -11.13
CA ALA A 963 -5.62 24.69 -11.23
C ALA A 963 -5.08 23.66 -12.23
N ARG A 964 -5.65 22.46 -12.22
CA ARG A 964 -5.22 21.35 -13.08
C ARG A 964 -5.51 21.60 -14.58
N GLN A 965 -4.72 20.99 -15.47
CA GLN A 965 -5.18 20.75 -16.84
C GLN A 965 -6.32 19.71 -16.85
N GLN A 966 -7.32 19.88 -17.73
CA GLN A 966 -8.61 19.23 -17.56
C GLN A 966 -8.64 17.72 -17.88
N ASP A 967 -7.57 17.19 -18.48
CA ASP A 967 -7.51 15.89 -19.15
C ASP A 967 -6.42 14.92 -18.63
N THR A 968 -5.95 15.12 -17.39
CA THR A 968 -5.10 14.15 -16.65
C THR A 968 -5.88 13.57 -15.46
N GLY A 969 -5.80 12.26 -15.23
CA GLY A 969 -6.61 11.56 -14.21
C GLY A 969 -6.20 11.76 -12.74
N ASN A 970 -5.10 12.45 -12.45
CA ASN A 970 -4.69 12.83 -11.10
C ASN A 970 -5.35 14.17 -10.69
N HIS A 971 -5.50 14.50 -9.41
CA HIS A 971 -6.23 15.69 -8.94
C HIS A 971 -5.35 16.84 -8.44
N SER A 972 -4.06 16.60 -8.13
CA SER A 972 -3.22 17.55 -7.40
C SER A 972 -2.57 18.67 -8.24
N VAL A 973 -2.20 19.77 -7.57
CA VAL A 973 -1.39 20.89 -8.13
C VAL A 973 0.09 20.78 -7.74
N LEU A 974 0.39 20.08 -6.64
CA LEU A 974 1.71 19.72 -6.15
C LEU A 974 1.94 18.21 -6.33
N ILE A 975 3.20 17.76 -6.45
CA ILE A 975 3.56 16.37 -6.74
C ILE A 975 3.05 15.42 -5.66
N PHE A 976 3.25 15.78 -4.39
CA PHE A 976 2.76 15.08 -3.20
C PHE A 976 1.67 15.95 -2.54
N ASP A 977 0.47 15.41 -2.38
CA ASP A 977 -0.72 16.19 -1.98
C ASP A 977 -1.25 15.75 -0.60
N GLU A 978 -0.42 15.93 0.43
CA GLU A 978 -0.84 15.76 1.83
C GLU A 978 -1.65 16.99 2.29
N VAL A 979 -2.95 16.98 1.97
CA VAL A 979 -3.91 18.01 2.35
C VAL A 979 -4.11 18.04 3.87
N ASN A 980 -3.45 18.98 4.55
CA ASN A 980 -3.47 19.12 6.01
C ASN A 980 -4.33 20.31 6.46
N HIS A 981 -5.30 20.05 7.34
CA HIS A 981 -6.24 21.06 7.85
C HIS A 981 -5.69 21.84 9.06
N VAL A 982 -4.67 22.68 8.83
CA VAL A 982 -4.03 23.49 9.89
C VAL A 982 -5.00 24.55 10.45
N LYS A 983 -5.22 24.57 11.77
CA LYS A 983 -6.13 25.52 12.43
C LYS A 983 -5.42 26.23 13.60
N PRO A 984 -5.35 27.57 13.62
CA PRO A 984 -5.90 28.54 12.67
C PRO A 984 -5.11 28.63 11.35
N MET A 985 -5.79 28.51 10.20
CA MET A 985 -5.14 28.58 8.88
C MET A 985 -4.68 29.99 8.52
N SER A 986 -3.43 30.12 8.07
CA SER A 986 -2.90 31.33 7.43
C SER A 986 -1.72 30.97 6.52
N ILE A 987 -1.30 31.89 5.64
CA ILE A 987 -0.14 31.68 4.76
C ILE A 987 1.13 31.35 5.60
N VAL A 988 1.35 32.07 6.70
CA VAL A 988 2.50 31.85 7.61
C VAL A 988 2.38 30.52 8.37
N ALA A 989 1.17 30.11 8.76
CA ALA A 989 0.96 28.82 9.43
C ALA A 989 1.26 27.65 8.48
N CYS A 990 0.76 27.71 7.25
CA CYS A 990 1.06 26.70 6.23
C CYS A 990 2.56 26.70 5.87
N GLN A 991 3.18 27.88 5.68
CA GLN A 991 4.62 27.98 5.47
C GLN A 991 5.42 27.30 6.59
N SER A 992 5.10 27.62 7.85
CA SER A 992 5.82 27.09 9.02
C SER A 992 5.65 25.58 9.15
N TYR A 993 4.46 25.07 8.85
CA TYR A 993 4.16 23.65 8.78
C TYR A 993 5.01 22.97 7.69
N CYS A 994 4.95 23.41 6.43
CA CYS A 994 5.74 22.83 5.35
C CYS A 994 7.26 22.88 5.61
N LEU A 995 7.77 23.99 6.16
CA LEU A 995 9.20 24.13 6.49
C LEU A 995 9.66 23.17 7.60
N SER A 996 8.79 22.78 8.54
CA SER A 996 9.15 21.77 9.56
C SER A 996 9.41 20.38 8.97
N TYR A 997 8.88 20.09 7.78
CA TYR A 997 9.15 18.88 6.98
C TYR A 997 10.16 19.13 5.85
N SER A 998 10.86 20.27 5.85
CA SER A 998 11.81 20.69 4.80
C SER A 998 11.18 20.83 3.39
N TRP A 999 9.89 21.13 3.31
CA TRP A 999 9.19 21.47 2.07
C TRP A 999 9.16 22.99 1.85
N TYR A 1000 9.48 23.42 0.63
CA TYR A 1000 9.74 24.84 0.30
C TYR A 1000 8.70 25.44 -0.64
N VAL A 1001 7.92 24.63 -1.35
CA VAL A 1001 6.77 25.04 -2.15
C VAL A 1001 5.51 24.69 -1.36
N PHE A 1002 4.57 25.61 -1.25
CA PHE A 1002 3.35 25.37 -0.48
C PHE A 1002 2.12 26.00 -1.14
N GLY A 1003 0.99 25.36 -0.95
CA GLY A 1003 -0.31 25.73 -1.52
C GLY A 1003 -1.35 25.87 -0.43
N LEU A 1004 -2.31 26.78 -0.62
CA LEU A 1004 -3.48 26.90 0.25
C LEU A 1004 -4.76 26.77 -0.58
N GLN A 1005 -5.74 26.03 -0.07
CA GLN A 1005 -7.02 25.72 -0.72
C GLN A 1005 -8.17 25.75 0.31
N ASN A 1006 -9.42 25.91 -0.15
CA ASN A 1006 -10.64 25.79 0.66
C ASN A 1006 -10.74 26.66 1.94
N GLY A 1007 -9.83 27.62 2.16
CA GLY A 1007 -9.78 28.44 3.36
C GLY A 1007 -9.13 27.78 4.58
N ASP A 1008 -9.10 26.45 4.69
CA ASP A 1008 -8.46 25.74 5.81
C ASP A 1008 -7.54 24.56 5.42
N SER A 1009 -7.24 24.36 4.14
CA SER A 1009 -6.33 23.32 3.64
C SER A 1009 -4.94 23.88 3.29
N CYS A 1010 -3.89 23.23 3.81
CA CYS A 1010 -2.48 23.47 3.46
C CYS A 1010 -1.93 22.26 2.69
N LEU A 1011 -1.19 22.52 1.61
CA LEU A 1011 -0.54 21.55 0.74
C LEU A 1011 0.96 21.87 0.73
N CYS A 1012 1.85 20.88 0.81
CA CYS A 1012 3.29 21.08 0.95
C CYS A 1012 4.11 20.23 -0.03
N ASP A 1013 5.17 20.78 -0.63
CA ASP A 1013 6.05 20.03 -1.54
C ASP A 1013 7.47 20.63 -1.67
N SER A 1014 8.34 19.85 -2.28
CA SER A 1014 9.57 20.24 -2.95
C SER A 1014 9.37 21.03 -4.27
N ARG A 1015 8.30 20.78 -5.06
CA ARG A 1015 8.16 21.26 -6.46
C ARG A 1015 6.71 21.57 -6.88
N LEU A 1016 6.56 22.49 -7.84
CA LEU A 1016 5.32 22.70 -8.60
C LEU A 1016 5.25 21.79 -9.84
N ARG A 1017 4.11 21.10 -10.07
CA ARG A 1017 3.92 20.13 -11.18
C ARG A 1017 3.95 20.73 -12.59
N MET A 1018 4.30 19.90 -13.59
CA MET A 1018 4.25 20.23 -15.02
C MET A 1018 2.83 20.41 -15.58
N ASP A 1019 1.84 19.71 -15.05
CA ASP A 1019 0.43 19.80 -15.49
C ASP A 1019 -0.35 20.96 -14.84
N SER A 1020 0.21 21.58 -13.79
CA SER A 1020 -0.34 22.78 -13.17
C SER A 1020 -0.41 23.97 -14.13
N ARG A 1021 -1.56 24.65 -14.11
CA ARG A 1021 -1.88 25.79 -14.97
C ARG A 1021 -2.25 27.01 -14.13
N LEU A 1022 -1.55 28.12 -14.36
CA LEU A 1022 -1.96 29.42 -13.84
C LEU A 1022 -3.35 29.79 -14.41
N VAL A 1023 -4.31 30.04 -13.51
CA VAL A 1023 -5.67 30.48 -13.83
C VAL A 1023 -5.88 31.94 -13.44
N ASP A 1024 -7.09 32.45 -13.63
CA ASP A 1024 -7.46 33.80 -13.18
C ASP A 1024 -7.52 33.86 -11.65
N ASP A 1025 -6.97 34.92 -11.05
CA ASP A 1025 -6.89 35.07 -9.59
C ASP A 1025 -8.27 35.10 -8.90
N SER A 1026 -9.35 35.42 -9.62
CA SER A 1026 -10.73 35.29 -9.11
C SER A 1026 -11.16 33.86 -8.77
N LYS A 1027 -10.35 32.85 -9.13
CA LYS A 1027 -10.51 31.45 -8.70
C LYS A 1027 -9.91 31.13 -7.34
N CYS A 1028 -9.03 31.98 -6.80
CA CYS A 1028 -8.48 31.83 -5.45
C CYS A 1028 -9.10 32.88 -4.52
N ASN A 1029 -10.42 32.79 -4.35
CA ASN A 1029 -11.27 33.81 -3.72
C ASN A 1029 -11.80 33.44 -2.33
N ILE A 1030 -11.36 32.32 -1.74
CA ILE A 1030 -11.73 31.91 -0.39
C ILE A 1030 -10.71 32.49 0.61
N HIS A 1031 -11.20 33.10 1.67
CA HIS A 1031 -10.37 33.67 2.74
C HIS A 1031 -9.90 32.61 3.74
N CYS A 1032 -8.74 32.81 4.36
CA CYS A 1032 -8.22 31.87 5.34
C CYS A 1032 -9.05 31.86 6.63
N ASN A 1033 -9.42 30.68 7.12
CA ASN A 1033 -10.22 30.47 8.33
C ASN A 1033 -9.55 31.14 9.56
N GLY A 1034 -8.23 31.03 9.69
CA GLY A 1034 -7.45 31.68 10.75
C GLY A 1034 -6.96 33.10 10.44
N ASN A 1035 -7.19 33.63 9.24
CA ASN A 1035 -6.73 34.97 8.84
C ASN A 1035 -7.59 35.52 7.69
N THR A 1036 -8.66 36.24 8.02
CA THR A 1036 -9.64 36.69 7.03
C THR A 1036 -9.14 37.82 6.11
N THR A 1037 -7.95 38.38 6.31
CA THR A 1037 -7.33 39.32 5.36
C THR A 1037 -6.56 38.62 4.24
N ASN A 1038 -6.17 37.36 4.41
CA ASN A 1038 -5.46 36.58 3.40
C ASN A 1038 -6.39 35.63 2.63
N LEU A 1039 -6.01 35.34 1.38
CA LEU A 1039 -6.70 34.38 0.50
C LEU A 1039 -5.99 33.01 0.55
N CYS A 1040 -6.76 31.97 0.80
CA CYS A 1040 -6.34 30.57 0.95
C CYS A 1040 -6.99 29.71 -0.14
N GLY A 1041 -6.70 30.06 -1.41
CA GLY A 1041 -7.17 29.33 -2.58
C GLY A 1041 -8.65 29.50 -2.89
N GLY A 1042 -9.20 28.52 -3.58
CA GLY A 1042 -10.63 28.39 -3.89
C GLY A 1042 -11.07 26.93 -3.76
N SER A 1043 -12.24 26.61 -4.30
CA SER A 1043 -12.76 25.23 -4.38
C SER A 1043 -11.85 24.34 -5.24
N ASP A 1044 -11.61 24.78 -6.48
CA ASP A 1044 -10.95 24.01 -7.54
C ASP A 1044 -9.60 24.63 -7.94
N ALA A 1045 -9.00 25.44 -7.08
CA ALA A 1045 -7.77 26.16 -7.36
C ALA A 1045 -6.93 26.40 -6.09
N VAL A 1046 -5.63 26.14 -6.21
CA VAL A 1046 -4.63 26.24 -5.14
C VAL A 1046 -3.89 27.57 -5.27
N GLN A 1047 -3.75 28.27 -4.15
CA GLN A 1047 -2.98 29.50 -4.04
C GLN A 1047 -1.54 29.18 -3.66
N VAL A 1048 -0.61 29.26 -4.62
CA VAL A 1048 0.78 28.76 -4.48
C VAL A 1048 1.76 29.86 -4.01
N PHE A 1049 2.69 29.47 -3.14
CA PHE A 1049 3.76 30.27 -2.55
C PHE A 1049 5.07 29.47 -2.45
N SER A 1050 6.20 30.19 -2.39
CA SER A 1050 7.55 29.70 -2.05
C SER A 1050 8.47 30.89 -1.79
N ASP A 1051 9.73 30.70 -1.39
CA ASP A 1051 10.74 31.77 -1.38
C ASP A 1051 11.29 32.04 -2.80
N GLU A 1052 11.67 33.28 -3.11
CA GLU A 1052 12.13 33.68 -4.46
C GLU A 1052 13.33 32.87 -4.98
N SER A 1053 14.17 32.34 -4.09
CA SER A 1053 15.31 31.48 -4.40
C SER A 1053 15.01 29.98 -4.33
N LEU A 1054 13.94 29.57 -3.66
CA LEU A 1054 13.64 28.17 -3.34
C LEU A 1054 12.51 27.55 -4.18
N LEU A 1055 11.74 28.32 -4.95
CA LEU A 1055 10.76 27.74 -5.88
C LEU A 1055 11.45 26.79 -6.87
N ARG A 1056 10.97 25.55 -6.94
CA ARG A 1056 11.37 24.53 -7.94
C ARG A 1056 10.16 24.14 -8.77
N VAL A 1057 10.39 23.89 -10.06
CA VAL A 1057 9.35 23.53 -11.03
C VAL A 1057 9.73 22.19 -11.65
N GLU A 1058 8.79 21.25 -11.69
CA GLU A 1058 8.96 19.96 -12.35
C GLU A 1058 9.22 20.17 -13.85
N HIS A 1059 10.19 19.46 -14.41
CA HIS A 1059 10.60 19.62 -15.81
C HIS A 1059 11.18 18.33 -16.41
N THR A 1060 11.04 18.16 -17.72
CA THR A 1060 11.67 17.06 -18.48
C THR A 1060 12.65 17.61 -19.49
N SER A 1061 13.90 17.11 -19.51
CA SER A 1061 14.86 17.42 -20.57
C SER A 1061 14.46 16.74 -21.88
N LEU A 1062 14.29 17.54 -22.93
CA LEU A 1062 14.14 17.10 -24.31
C LEU A 1062 15.50 16.83 -24.96
N GLY A 1063 16.60 17.10 -24.26
CA GLY A 1063 17.98 16.80 -24.63
C GLY A 1063 18.75 17.96 -25.26
N CYS A 1064 19.94 17.65 -25.78
CA CYS A 1064 20.87 18.63 -26.34
C CYS A 1064 20.54 19.00 -27.80
N PHE A 1065 20.54 20.30 -28.13
CA PHE A 1065 20.27 20.83 -29.47
C PHE A 1065 21.39 21.75 -29.97
N ILE A 1066 21.57 21.80 -31.30
CA ILE A 1066 22.53 22.68 -31.97
C ILE A 1066 22.01 24.12 -31.95
N GLN A 1067 22.76 25.02 -31.30
CA GLN A 1067 22.53 26.47 -31.28
C GLN A 1067 23.61 27.20 -32.11
N ASN A 1068 23.35 28.44 -32.51
CA ASN A 1068 24.29 29.28 -33.26
C ASN A 1068 24.13 30.75 -32.82
N ASP A 1069 25.21 31.51 -32.84
CA ASP A 1069 25.36 32.87 -32.29
C ASP A 1069 24.37 33.93 -32.86
N SER A 1070 23.62 33.58 -33.92
CA SER A 1070 22.57 34.41 -34.53
C SER A 1070 21.15 33.83 -34.43
N LYS A 1071 20.94 32.66 -33.81
CA LYS A 1071 19.62 31.98 -33.68
C LYS A 1071 19.56 31.07 -32.46
N HIS A 1072 18.68 31.41 -31.50
CA HIS A 1072 18.36 30.57 -30.33
C HIS A 1072 17.43 29.41 -30.69
N VAL A 1073 17.57 28.29 -29.98
CA VAL A 1073 16.75 27.07 -30.22
C VAL A 1073 15.28 27.25 -29.84
N LEU A 1074 14.98 28.19 -28.94
CA LEU A 1074 13.62 28.60 -28.55
C LEU A 1074 13.24 29.96 -29.14
N ASP A 1075 11.93 30.25 -29.21
CA ASP A 1075 11.36 31.41 -29.89
C ASP A 1075 11.15 32.68 -29.03
N GLY A 1076 11.58 32.68 -27.77
CA GLY A 1076 11.36 33.77 -26.81
C GLY A 1076 12.63 34.47 -26.31
N GLU A 1077 12.60 34.94 -25.07
CA GLU A 1077 13.60 35.85 -24.49
C GLU A 1077 14.77 35.11 -23.82
N THR A 1078 15.98 35.66 -23.98
CA THR A 1078 17.23 35.17 -23.38
C THR A 1078 17.64 36.02 -22.18
N ILE A 1079 18.17 35.36 -21.15
CA ILE A 1079 18.51 35.86 -19.82
C ILE A 1079 19.89 35.30 -19.45
N ASP A 1080 20.83 36.16 -19.06
CA ASP A 1080 22.20 35.79 -18.71
C ASP A 1080 22.50 36.24 -17.27
N GLU A 1081 22.56 35.28 -16.34
CA GLU A 1081 22.80 35.53 -14.92
C GLU A 1081 23.93 34.63 -14.40
N LYS A 1082 24.71 35.15 -13.44
CA LYS A 1082 26.00 34.55 -13.03
C LYS A 1082 25.86 33.36 -12.08
N ASP A 1083 24.66 33.14 -11.58
CA ASP A 1083 24.20 32.13 -10.64
C ASP A 1083 23.13 31.25 -11.30
N MET A 1084 23.24 31.01 -12.61
CA MET A 1084 22.28 30.20 -13.36
C MET A 1084 22.38 28.72 -13.01
N SER A 1085 21.21 28.08 -12.89
CA SER A 1085 21.05 26.63 -12.78
C SER A 1085 19.82 26.16 -13.56
N VAL A 1086 19.66 24.84 -13.69
CA VAL A 1086 18.52 24.24 -14.39
C VAL A 1086 17.19 24.64 -13.74
N GLU A 1087 17.13 24.51 -12.41
CA GLU A 1087 15.97 24.84 -11.58
C GLU A 1087 15.64 26.34 -11.62
N LYS A 1088 16.67 27.21 -11.59
CA LYS A 1088 16.48 28.67 -11.67
C LYS A 1088 15.92 29.08 -13.03
N CYS A 1089 16.43 28.50 -14.12
CA CYS A 1089 15.91 28.75 -15.46
C CYS A 1089 14.48 28.21 -15.64
N ALA A 1090 14.17 27.02 -15.11
CA ALA A 1090 12.81 26.48 -15.09
C ALA A 1090 11.83 27.45 -14.40
N SER A 1091 12.14 27.86 -13.17
CA SER A 1091 11.33 28.80 -12.38
C SER A 1091 11.11 30.12 -13.14
N ILE A 1092 12.17 30.77 -13.61
CA ILE A 1092 12.06 32.05 -14.33
C ILE A 1092 11.21 31.91 -15.62
N CYS A 1093 11.39 30.83 -16.38
CA CYS A 1093 10.67 30.66 -17.63
C CYS A 1093 9.19 30.32 -17.45
N THR A 1094 8.85 29.37 -16.56
CA THR A 1094 7.45 28.96 -16.33
C THR A 1094 6.65 30.05 -15.62
N ILE A 1095 7.27 30.76 -14.67
CA ILE A 1095 6.59 31.74 -13.80
C ILE A 1095 6.64 33.15 -14.40
N ASN A 1096 7.84 33.70 -14.56
CA ASN A 1096 8.02 35.10 -14.92
C ASN A 1096 7.82 35.35 -16.42
N LYS A 1097 8.23 34.39 -17.28
CA LYS A 1097 8.05 34.46 -18.74
C LYS A 1097 6.87 33.62 -19.26
N LYS A 1098 6.12 32.94 -18.40
CA LYS A 1098 4.92 32.14 -18.70
C LYS A 1098 5.10 31.24 -19.94
N SER A 1099 6.26 30.60 -20.02
CA SER A 1099 6.76 29.87 -21.18
C SER A 1099 6.76 28.37 -20.92
N ASP A 1100 6.27 27.59 -21.89
CA ASP A 1100 6.17 26.13 -21.79
C ASP A 1100 7.54 25.41 -21.91
N PHE A 1101 8.53 26.06 -22.51
CA PHE A 1101 9.88 25.54 -22.71
C PHE A 1101 10.94 26.50 -22.15
N PHE A 1102 12.06 25.92 -21.71
CA PHE A 1102 13.28 26.64 -21.41
C PHE A 1102 14.50 25.92 -21.97
N SER A 1103 15.61 26.64 -22.13
CA SER A 1103 16.85 26.05 -22.60
C SER A 1103 18.07 26.75 -22.04
N LEU A 1104 19.11 25.97 -21.75
CA LEU A 1104 20.35 26.43 -21.12
C LEU A 1104 21.50 26.31 -22.09
N SER A 1105 22.38 27.30 -22.13
CA SER A 1105 23.58 27.31 -22.97
C SER A 1105 24.73 28.06 -22.30
N GLU A 1106 25.95 27.66 -22.64
CA GLU A 1106 27.22 28.30 -22.20
C GLU A 1106 27.41 28.48 -20.68
N GLY A 1107 26.63 27.78 -19.84
CA GLY A 1107 26.76 27.78 -18.38
C GLY A 1107 25.92 28.82 -17.64
N SER A 1108 25.67 30.00 -18.25
CA SER A 1108 24.90 31.11 -17.65
C SER A 1108 23.63 31.51 -18.40
N ILE A 1109 23.49 31.10 -19.67
CA ILE A 1109 22.48 31.65 -20.58
C ILE A 1109 21.22 30.79 -20.58
N CYS A 1110 20.18 31.28 -19.92
CA CYS A 1110 18.82 30.73 -19.96
C CYS A 1110 18.02 31.41 -21.08
N THR A 1111 17.29 30.64 -21.89
CA THR A 1111 16.32 31.18 -22.86
C THR A 1111 14.96 30.55 -22.62
N CYS A 1112 13.93 31.36 -22.54
CA CYS A 1112 12.54 30.94 -22.37
C CYS A 1112 11.81 30.96 -23.72
N GLY A 1113 10.88 30.05 -23.97
CA GLY A 1113 10.10 30.08 -25.21
C GLY A 1113 8.78 29.31 -25.14
N GLN A 1114 7.92 29.62 -26.11
CA GLN A 1114 6.64 28.94 -26.31
C GLN A 1114 6.80 27.76 -27.26
N LYS A 1115 7.87 27.73 -28.08
CA LYS A 1115 8.11 26.68 -29.09
C LYS A 1115 9.60 26.43 -29.29
N VAL A 1116 9.95 25.17 -29.52
CA VAL A 1116 11.23 24.77 -30.14
C VAL A 1116 11.20 25.16 -31.62
N ALA A 1117 12.24 25.84 -32.08
CA ALA A 1117 12.31 26.35 -33.45
C ALA A 1117 12.44 25.21 -34.47
N THR A 1118 11.67 25.27 -35.57
CA THR A 1118 11.55 24.18 -36.57
C THR A 1118 12.81 23.85 -37.36
N TRP A 1119 13.89 24.64 -37.21
CA TRP A 1119 15.20 24.36 -37.79
C TRP A 1119 16.17 23.67 -36.83
N ALA A 1120 15.85 23.66 -35.52
CA ALA A 1120 16.72 23.11 -34.48
C ALA A 1120 16.89 21.59 -34.66
N LYS A 1121 18.08 21.10 -34.30
CA LYS A 1121 18.41 19.67 -34.41
C LYS A 1121 18.98 19.17 -33.10
N LYS A 1122 18.40 18.08 -32.60
CA LYS A 1122 18.94 17.31 -31.47
C LYS A 1122 20.28 16.70 -31.85
N THR A 1123 21.21 16.65 -30.91
CA THR A 1123 22.57 16.11 -31.06
C THR A 1123 22.87 15.14 -29.90
N ASP A 1124 24.09 14.63 -29.83
CA ASP A 1124 24.53 13.79 -28.71
C ASP A 1124 24.46 14.58 -27.37
N ALA A 1125 23.94 13.93 -26.32
CA ALA A 1125 23.77 14.57 -25.02
C ALA A 1125 25.11 15.03 -24.41
N GLY A 1126 26.20 14.30 -24.69
CA GLY A 1126 27.56 14.64 -24.24
C GLY A 1126 28.16 15.90 -24.87
N GLU A 1127 27.48 16.53 -25.85
CA GLU A 1127 27.85 17.87 -26.34
C GLU A 1127 27.29 19.01 -25.46
N CYS A 1128 26.28 18.73 -24.62
CA CYS A 1128 25.79 19.65 -23.58
C CYS A 1128 26.49 19.36 -22.25
N ASN A 1129 27.81 19.61 -22.22
CA ASN A 1129 28.69 19.24 -21.12
C ASN A 1129 29.27 20.43 -20.32
N VAL A 1130 28.80 21.66 -20.58
CA VAL A 1130 29.19 22.83 -19.80
C VAL A 1130 28.37 22.85 -18.52
N LYS A 1131 29.05 22.86 -17.37
CA LYS A 1131 28.37 22.91 -16.07
C LYS A 1131 27.67 24.24 -15.85
N CYS A 1132 26.57 24.20 -15.10
CA CYS A 1132 25.97 25.39 -14.50
C CYS A 1132 26.98 26.08 -13.57
N ILE A 1133 26.91 27.41 -13.45
CA ILE A 1133 27.90 28.16 -12.66
C ILE A 1133 27.68 27.97 -11.14
N ASP A 1134 26.42 27.78 -10.71
CA ASP A 1134 26.06 27.75 -9.28
C ASP A 1134 25.96 26.34 -8.66
N GLN A 1135 25.77 25.29 -9.47
CA GLN A 1135 25.55 23.91 -8.98
C GLN A 1135 26.69 22.93 -9.31
N MET A 1136 27.19 22.23 -8.28
CA MET A 1136 28.16 21.14 -8.42
C MET A 1136 27.51 19.82 -8.90
N GLY A 1137 27.11 19.78 -10.16
CA GLY A 1137 26.62 18.54 -10.78
C GLY A 1137 26.16 18.77 -12.21
N ASP A 1138 25.18 19.67 -12.34
CA ASP A 1138 24.30 19.79 -13.48
C ASP A 1138 24.91 20.48 -14.70
N THR A 1139 24.37 20.15 -15.87
CA THR A 1139 24.71 20.74 -17.17
C THR A 1139 23.79 21.92 -17.50
N CYS A 1140 24.39 23.02 -17.95
CA CYS A 1140 23.69 24.19 -18.46
C CYS A 1140 24.04 24.36 -19.95
N GLY A 1141 23.73 23.31 -20.73
CA GLY A 1141 24.00 23.23 -22.16
C GLY A 1141 25.48 23.03 -22.52
N GLY A 1142 25.89 23.59 -23.66
CA GLY A 1142 27.26 23.47 -24.16
C GLY A 1142 27.67 24.63 -25.05
N LYS A 1143 28.91 24.63 -25.54
CA LYS A 1143 29.39 25.71 -26.42
C LYS A 1143 28.75 25.61 -27.80
N GLY A 1144 27.93 26.59 -28.18
CA GLY A 1144 27.07 26.47 -29.37
C GLY A 1144 26.05 25.32 -29.25
N ARG A 1145 25.61 24.99 -28.03
CA ARG A 1145 24.60 23.96 -27.73
C ARG A 1145 23.64 24.43 -26.66
N ALA A 1146 22.36 24.18 -26.89
CA ALA A 1146 21.32 24.44 -25.89
C ALA A 1146 20.76 23.11 -25.40
N GLU A 1147 20.79 22.84 -24.09
CA GLU A 1147 19.98 21.77 -23.51
C GLU A 1147 18.56 22.31 -23.35
N VAL A 1148 17.56 21.63 -23.89
CA VAL A 1148 16.17 22.12 -23.97
C VAL A 1148 15.29 21.27 -23.06
N HIS A 1149 14.40 21.93 -22.30
CA HIS A 1149 13.50 21.32 -21.34
C HIS A 1149 12.06 21.80 -21.58
N THR A 1150 11.08 21.03 -21.12
CA THR A 1150 9.66 21.39 -21.07
C THR A 1150 9.15 21.36 -19.63
N THR A 1151 8.27 22.31 -19.28
CA THR A 1151 7.49 22.29 -18.01
C THR A 1151 6.01 22.01 -18.28
N LYS A 1152 5.72 21.24 -19.34
CA LYS A 1152 4.38 20.76 -19.72
C LYS A 1152 4.45 19.31 -20.22
N THR A 1153 3.63 18.46 -19.60
CA THR A 1153 3.49 17.02 -19.92
C THR A 1153 3.11 16.76 -21.38
N LYS A 1154 2.14 17.51 -21.94
CA LYS A 1154 1.71 17.34 -23.35
C LYS A 1154 2.82 17.55 -24.37
N ASN A 1155 3.81 18.38 -24.06
CA ASN A 1155 4.94 18.68 -24.94
C ASN A 1155 6.09 17.66 -24.79
N ALA A 1156 6.08 16.82 -23.75
CA ALA A 1156 7.10 15.79 -23.51
C ALA A 1156 6.87 14.49 -24.31
N ILE A 1157 5.65 14.27 -24.82
CA ILE A 1157 5.24 13.02 -25.49
C ILE A 1157 5.48 13.07 -27.02
N ALA A 1158 5.89 14.22 -27.56
CA ALA A 1158 6.02 14.48 -29.00
C ALA A 1158 7.48 14.49 -29.48
N THR A 1159 8.14 13.32 -29.53
CA THR A 1159 9.46 13.11 -30.15
C THR A 1159 9.51 11.85 -31.00
#